data_AF-A0A521H3N0-F1
#
_entry.id   AF-A0A521H3N0-F1
#
_cell.length_a   1.000
_cell.length_b   1.000
_cell.length_c   1.000
_cell.angle_alpha   90.00
_cell.angle_beta   90.00
_cell.angle_gamma   90.00
#
_symmetry.space_group_name_H-M   'P 1'
#
loop_
_entity.id
_entity.type
_entity.pdbx_description
1 polymer ?
#
loop_
_entity_poly.entity_id
_entity_poly.type
_entity_poly.pdbx_seq_one_letter_code
_entity_poly.pdbx_strand_id
1 'polypeptide(L)'
;MADPLARALVDAAMEFHRRRPWTRLDGDAAFLIRVPDEELPLAASVMGQNASEYGLMLLRGTRAFSIMLRMILDDEGPEDVVHDWDMLSATFEPFGMIADELRRPLREAGFSARRENIAPVFMVKRPARNARPPNRTEMRLLLRCLRGVLAADDAGQLAPVPLRRKRRRVFELALAPEGGGRQVSTGLVPWPPVPDEAPAALDPGPGLEALPRRGGRWFATLITAPGQIRGDDRVLRIFVVVDTGQAQVLAHEVLLGADLQPAAAALGRLLRGEVPGQPRGLPQRIGFDIDSLQRAFAPALQALDVEAAAEPAPPFLAELGRELSARSGLEPGGDGGLPQDMAAWKEADRLCTEFLLRELEQVAKSRAITRYFGSKEEARRILEELEDLSPYGAFVEWFVSDYRATHRSQTLVEKLLASNRLNPAARVLLEARRDAELSVYRVDACVPGATLEVEDIFTGERHTVHDRSMSGCGLEGYFLPLRLTRVADWIFPCFAGPPLNESHVSRLLPLLEVARVEAGAAGPRPSAHALGRVWSWYLRSRSQKIELRNTDGDPLELLVAEFRVADAAALQRALAARGDLEGEGDGTWTWTRPGPPAPGAGDNTILGHLELHDDRLLLEVNSRRRLERARQWLEAIPGVRFGSSRAQALEPDQLPPDDRLPPGPPAPMAPELRQALEQRLESMYRAWLDETVPALGNRSPRQACATPEGRRRVAALIRSMAPVHTNGGPIDPPRALLLRELGLES
;
A
#
# COMPACT_ATOMS: atom_id res chain seq x y z
N MET A 1 -12.50 -37.20 -7.33
CA MET A 1 -11.08 -37.56 -7.11
C MET A 1 -10.24 -36.40 -7.62
N ALA A 2 -9.38 -35.81 -6.78
CA ALA A 2 -8.62 -34.60 -7.16
C ALA A 2 -7.61 -34.91 -8.28
N ASP A 3 -7.43 -33.99 -9.23
CA ASP A 3 -6.42 -34.11 -10.28
C ASP A 3 -5.02 -33.93 -9.65
N PRO A 4 -4.13 -34.94 -9.75
CA PRO A 4 -2.81 -34.89 -9.11
C PRO A 4 -1.95 -33.71 -9.57
N LEU A 5 -2.09 -33.28 -10.83
CA LEU A 5 -1.35 -32.14 -11.37
C LEU A 5 -1.83 -30.82 -10.75
N ALA A 6 -3.14 -30.58 -10.76
CA ALA A 6 -3.73 -29.40 -10.14
C ALA A 6 -3.39 -29.33 -8.64
N ARG A 7 -3.43 -30.48 -7.95
CA ARG A 7 -3.05 -30.55 -6.53
C ARG A 7 -1.59 -30.16 -6.30
N ALA A 8 -0.67 -30.75 -7.07
CA ALA A 8 0.75 -30.43 -6.97
C ALA A 8 1.05 -28.95 -7.27
N LEU A 9 0.32 -28.34 -8.21
CA LEU A 9 0.43 -26.91 -8.54
C LEU A 9 -0.02 -26.03 -7.38
N VAL A 10 -1.19 -26.33 -6.78
CA VAL A 10 -1.70 -25.61 -5.61
C VAL A 10 -0.73 -25.73 -4.43
N ASP A 11 -0.26 -26.94 -4.13
CA ASP A 11 0.66 -27.17 -3.01
C ASP A 11 1.99 -26.41 -3.20
N ALA A 12 2.56 -26.41 -4.42
CA ALA A 12 3.77 -25.64 -4.73
C ALA A 12 3.55 -24.12 -4.63
N ALA A 13 2.40 -23.62 -5.09
CA ALA A 13 2.07 -22.20 -4.98
C ALA A 13 1.87 -21.77 -3.51
N MET A 14 1.16 -22.58 -2.71
CA MET A 14 0.99 -22.30 -1.28
C MET A 14 2.32 -22.34 -0.53
N GLU A 15 3.24 -23.24 -0.91
CA GLU A 15 4.59 -23.27 -0.36
C GLU A 15 5.39 -22.02 -0.73
N PHE A 16 5.31 -21.57 -1.99
CA PHE A 16 5.90 -20.31 -2.43
C PHE A 16 5.37 -19.13 -1.62
N HIS A 17 4.05 -19.07 -1.39
CA HIS A 17 3.45 -18.02 -0.57
C HIS A 17 3.92 -18.07 0.89
N ARG A 18 4.02 -19.27 1.48
CA ARG A 18 4.47 -19.46 2.86
C ARG A 18 5.88 -18.92 3.09
N ARG A 19 6.77 -19.03 2.09
CA ARG A 19 8.16 -18.58 2.16
C ARG A 19 8.36 -17.09 1.90
N ARG A 20 7.35 -16.42 1.33
CA ARG A 20 7.34 -14.98 1.06
C ARG A 20 8.62 -14.47 0.39
N PRO A 21 9.09 -15.05 -0.73
CA PRO A 21 10.36 -14.65 -1.36
C PRO A 21 10.42 -13.17 -1.74
N TRP A 22 9.27 -12.52 -1.96
CA TRP A 22 9.18 -11.07 -2.20
C TRP A 22 9.67 -10.19 -1.04
N THR A 23 9.77 -10.69 0.20
CA THR A 23 10.30 -9.89 1.33
C THR A 23 11.82 -9.73 1.28
N ARG A 24 12.51 -10.50 0.44
CA ARG A 24 13.99 -10.55 0.37
C ARG A 24 14.56 -10.34 -1.03
N LEU A 25 13.73 -10.42 -2.06
CA LEU A 25 14.14 -10.22 -3.45
C LEU A 25 13.63 -8.87 -3.95
N ASP A 26 14.50 -8.11 -4.62
CA ASP A 26 14.16 -6.80 -5.15
C ASP A 26 13.10 -6.90 -6.28
N GLY A 27 12.09 -6.02 -6.27
CA GLY A 27 11.04 -6.00 -7.31
C GLY A 27 11.58 -5.79 -8.74
N ASP A 28 12.72 -5.09 -8.84
CA ASP A 28 13.44 -4.83 -10.11
C ASP A 28 14.41 -5.96 -10.50
N ALA A 29 14.53 -7.01 -9.68
CA ALA A 29 15.43 -8.14 -9.90
C ALA A 29 14.74 -9.25 -10.69
N ALA A 30 14.34 -8.93 -11.93
CA ALA A 30 13.89 -9.96 -12.87
C ALA A 30 15.02 -10.92 -13.26
N PHE A 31 14.63 -12.14 -13.59
CA PHE A 31 15.52 -13.24 -13.93
C PHE A 31 14.99 -14.10 -15.05
N LEU A 32 15.82 -15.00 -15.58
CA LEU A 32 15.44 -15.97 -16.58
C LEU A 32 15.22 -17.34 -15.93
N ILE A 33 14.21 -18.08 -16.40
CA ILE A 33 14.04 -19.50 -16.09
C ILE A 33 14.20 -20.31 -17.37
N ARG A 34 15.26 -21.11 -17.45
CA ARG A 34 15.49 -22.05 -18.55
C ARG A 34 14.88 -23.40 -18.22
N VAL A 35 13.84 -23.77 -18.97
CA VAL A 35 13.14 -25.03 -18.84
C VAL A 35 13.59 -25.97 -19.97
N PRO A 36 13.98 -27.23 -19.71
CA PRO A 36 14.57 -28.12 -20.73
C PRO A 36 13.73 -28.32 -22.00
N ASP A 37 12.41 -28.31 -21.88
CA ASP A 37 11.48 -28.54 -22.99
C ASP A 37 10.99 -27.25 -23.65
N GLU A 38 11.49 -26.09 -23.23
CA GLU A 38 11.17 -24.79 -23.81
C GLU A 38 12.35 -24.30 -24.67
N GLU A 39 12.07 -23.89 -25.90
CA GLU A 39 13.10 -23.39 -26.83
C GLU A 39 13.77 -22.11 -26.33
N LEU A 40 12.98 -21.25 -25.67
CA LEU A 40 13.41 -19.95 -25.15
C LEU A 40 13.26 -19.90 -23.63
N PRO A 41 14.17 -19.21 -22.91
CA PRO A 41 14.00 -18.99 -21.49
C PRO A 41 12.79 -18.08 -21.22
N LEU A 42 12.10 -18.34 -20.12
CA LEU A 42 11.03 -17.49 -19.61
C LEU A 42 11.65 -16.31 -18.86
N ALA A 43 11.11 -15.10 -19.03
CA ALA A 43 11.46 -13.97 -18.16
C ALA A 43 10.54 -13.97 -16.94
N ALA A 44 11.10 -13.97 -15.74
CA ALA A 44 10.40 -14.14 -14.49
C ALA A 44 10.62 -12.94 -13.57
N SER A 45 9.59 -12.61 -12.79
CA SER A 45 9.67 -11.65 -11.70
C SER A 45 8.88 -12.14 -10.49
N VAL A 46 9.44 -11.93 -9.29
CA VAL A 46 8.75 -12.15 -8.02
C VAL A 46 8.10 -10.82 -7.62
N MET A 47 6.77 -10.80 -7.60
CA MET A 47 5.97 -9.60 -7.31
C MET A 47 5.74 -9.48 -5.80
N GLY A 48 5.83 -8.25 -5.25
CA GLY A 48 5.43 -8.00 -3.87
C GLY A 48 6.18 -6.94 -3.05
N GLN A 49 7.23 -6.28 -3.56
CA GLN A 49 7.94 -5.24 -2.78
C GLN A 49 7.23 -3.88 -2.77
N ASN A 50 6.36 -3.58 -3.74
CA ASN A 50 5.63 -2.30 -3.87
C ASN A 50 4.09 -2.53 -3.92
N ALA A 51 3.56 -3.50 -3.17
CA ALA A 51 2.42 -4.32 -3.64
C ALA A 51 1.01 -3.71 -3.60
N SER A 52 0.28 -3.96 -4.70
CA SER A 52 -1.14 -4.35 -4.74
C SER A 52 -1.36 -5.87 -4.98
N GLU A 53 -0.34 -6.62 -5.45
CA GLU A 53 -0.38 -8.07 -5.70
C GLU A 53 0.94 -8.78 -5.32
N TYR A 54 0.86 -10.04 -4.86
CA TYR A 54 2.01 -10.89 -4.51
C TYR A 54 2.03 -12.15 -5.39
N GLY A 55 3.22 -12.59 -5.82
CA GLY A 55 3.32 -13.86 -6.56
C GLY A 55 4.53 -14.02 -7.48
N LEU A 56 4.42 -14.97 -8.40
CA LEU A 56 5.38 -15.21 -9.49
C LEU A 56 4.72 -14.90 -10.83
N MET A 57 5.34 -14.00 -11.60
CA MET A 57 4.96 -13.70 -12.98
C MET A 57 6.00 -14.26 -13.95
N LEU A 58 5.54 -14.84 -15.05
CA LEU A 58 6.34 -15.42 -16.12
C LEU A 58 5.90 -14.86 -17.47
N LEU A 59 6.82 -14.32 -18.24
CA LEU A 59 6.63 -13.95 -19.64
C LEU A 59 7.30 -14.98 -20.55
N ARG A 60 6.64 -15.34 -21.65
CA ARG A 60 7.14 -16.30 -22.65
C ARG A 60 7.24 -15.71 -24.05
N GLY A 61 7.99 -16.40 -24.90
CA GLY A 61 8.20 -16.03 -26.31
C GLY A 61 9.40 -15.12 -26.53
N THR A 62 9.67 -14.81 -27.80
CA THR A 62 10.86 -14.05 -28.26
C THR A 62 10.96 -12.66 -27.64
N ARG A 63 9.83 -12.05 -27.28
CA ARG A 63 9.74 -10.71 -26.67
C ARG A 63 9.70 -10.71 -25.14
N ALA A 64 9.73 -11.87 -24.48
CA ALA A 64 9.56 -11.96 -23.02
C ALA A 64 10.53 -11.05 -22.24
N PHE A 65 11.82 -11.13 -22.57
CA PHE A 65 12.83 -10.35 -21.86
C PHE A 65 12.79 -8.85 -22.21
N SER A 66 12.44 -8.49 -23.45
CA SER A 66 12.33 -7.08 -23.85
C SER A 66 11.12 -6.39 -23.24
N ILE A 67 10.00 -7.12 -23.10
CA ILE A 67 8.82 -6.66 -22.35
C ILE A 67 9.21 -6.45 -20.88
N MET A 68 9.90 -7.42 -20.26
CA MET A 68 10.37 -7.29 -18.88
C MET A 68 11.29 -6.08 -18.66
N LEU A 69 12.18 -5.78 -19.61
CA LEU A 69 13.05 -4.60 -19.55
C LEU A 69 12.25 -3.29 -19.59
N ARG A 70 11.23 -3.20 -20.45
CA ARG A 70 10.36 -2.02 -20.52
C ARG A 70 9.61 -1.80 -19.21
N MET A 71 9.06 -2.88 -18.64
CA MET A 71 8.35 -2.84 -17.36
C MET A 71 9.21 -2.37 -16.19
N ILE A 72 10.51 -2.73 -16.17
CA ILE A 72 11.39 -2.47 -15.02
C ILE A 72 12.25 -1.21 -15.20
N LEU A 73 12.65 -0.84 -16.43
CA LEU A 73 13.68 0.19 -16.66
C LEU A 73 13.21 1.42 -17.42
N ASP A 74 12.03 1.39 -18.05
CA ASP A 74 11.57 2.47 -18.94
C ASP A 74 10.42 3.31 -18.36
N ASP A 75 9.80 2.91 -17.23
CA ASP A 75 8.73 3.64 -16.55
C ASP A 75 7.54 4.04 -17.47
N GLU A 76 7.47 3.42 -18.66
CA GLU A 76 6.36 3.52 -19.59
C GLU A 76 5.23 2.65 -19.06
N GLY A 77 4.11 3.29 -18.73
CA GLY A 77 2.96 2.66 -18.11
C GLY A 77 2.45 1.43 -18.88
N PRO A 78 1.88 0.44 -18.18
CA PRO A 78 1.51 -0.86 -18.76
C PRO A 78 0.35 -0.81 -19.77
N GLU A 79 -0.34 0.31 -19.94
CA GLU A 79 -1.62 0.38 -20.68
C GLU A 79 -1.50 0.02 -22.17
N ASP A 80 -0.42 0.45 -22.85
CA ASP A 80 -0.24 0.18 -24.29
C ASP A 80 0.27 -1.23 -24.58
N VAL A 81 0.84 -1.93 -23.58
CA VAL A 81 1.58 -3.18 -23.79
C VAL A 81 0.87 -4.39 -23.18
N VAL A 82 0.05 -4.23 -22.13
CA VAL A 82 -0.60 -5.36 -21.43
C VAL A 82 -1.42 -6.23 -22.37
N HIS A 83 -2.05 -5.66 -23.40
CA HIS A 83 -2.87 -6.45 -24.33
C HIS A 83 -2.06 -7.44 -25.18
N ASP A 84 -0.76 -7.23 -25.37
CA ASP A 84 0.09 -8.03 -26.27
C ASP A 84 1.06 -8.97 -25.52
N TRP A 85 0.92 -9.10 -24.20
CA TRP A 85 1.77 -9.98 -23.40
C TRP A 85 1.39 -11.45 -23.54
N ASP A 86 2.41 -12.30 -23.60
CA ASP A 86 2.25 -13.73 -23.38
C ASP A 86 2.74 -14.09 -21.97
N MET A 87 1.80 -14.25 -21.05
CA MET A 87 2.05 -14.29 -19.61
C MET A 87 1.40 -15.50 -18.95
N LEU A 88 2.10 -16.07 -17.97
CA LEU A 88 1.55 -16.98 -16.96
C LEU A 88 1.86 -16.41 -15.58
N SER A 89 0.94 -16.54 -14.63
CA SER A 89 1.17 -16.10 -13.25
C SER A 89 0.60 -17.07 -12.22
N ALA A 90 1.21 -17.04 -11.05
CA ALA A 90 0.70 -17.60 -9.81
C ALA A 90 0.71 -16.49 -8.75
N THR A 91 -0.44 -15.85 -8.56
CA THR A 91 -0.65 -14.78 -7.58
C THR A 91 -1.52 -15.26 -6.43
N PHE A 92 -1.76 -14.39 -5.45
CA PHE A 92 -2.46 -14.76 -4.23
C PHE A 92 -3.53 -13.72 -3.89
N GLU A 93 -4.76 -14.19 -3.70
CA GLU A 93 -5.91 -13.38 -3.31
C GLU A 93 -6.74 -14.11 -2.26
N PRO A 94 -7.56 -13.41 -1.45
CA PRO A 94 -8.55 -14.08 -0.61
C PRO A 94 -9.50 -14.93 -1.49
N PHE A 95 -9.75 -16.18 -1.10
CA PHE A 95 -10.51 -17.16 -1.90
C PHE A 95 -11.87 -16.64 -2.39
N GLY A 96 -12.54 -15.81 -1.59
CA GLY A 96 -13.81 -15.17 -1.92
C GLY A 96 -13.75 -14.13 -3.05
N MET A 97 -12.58 -13.52 -3.31
CA MET A 97 -12.37 -12.52 -4.36
C MET A 97 -12.07 -13.12 -5.74
N ILE A 98 -11.60 -14.38 -5.77
CA ILE A 98 -11.25 -15.06 -7.01
C ILE A 98 -12.51 -15.29 -7.86
N ALA A 99 -12.52 -14.79 -9.10
CA ALA A 99 -13.60 -15.02 -10.05
C ALA A 99 -13.88 -16.53 -10.26
N ASP A 100 -15.15 -16.90 -10.43
CA ASP A 100 -15.55 -18.32 -10.51
C ASP A 100 -14.88 -19.11 -11.64
N GLU A 101 -14.54 -18.42 -12.72
CA GLU A 101 -13.81 -18.96 -13.86
C GLU A 101 -12.37 -19.34 -13.47
N LEU A 102 -11.69 -18.46 -12.72
CA LEU A 102 -10.31 -18.66 -12.22
C LEU A 102 -10.22 -19.68 -11.08
N ARG A 103 -11.33 -20.04 -10.43
CA ARG A 103 -11.38 -21.11 -9.42
C ARG A 103 -11.27 -22.53 -9.99
N ARG A 104 -11.28 -22.71 -11.32
CA ARG A 104 -11.22 -24.04 -11.95
C ARG A 104 -10.03 -24.90 -11.47
N PRO A 105 -8.77 -24.43 -11.47
CA PRO A 105 -7.64 -25.21 -10.99
C PRO A 105 -7.76 -25.60 -9.51
N LEU A 106 -8.36 -24.73 -8.68
CA LEU A 106 -8.60 -25.00 -7.26
C LEU A 106 -9.64 -26.12 -7.08
N ARG A 107 -10.73 -26.08 -7.85
CA ARG A 107 -11.74 -27.16 -7.85
C ARG A 107 -11.15 -28.49 -8.31
N GLU A 108 -10.36 -28.48 -9.39
CA GLU A 108 -9.67 -29.68 -9.89
C GLU A 108 -8.68 -30.25 -8.86
N ALA A 109 -8.00 -29.38 -8.09
CA ALA A 109 -7.11 -29.76 -7.00
C ALA A 109 -7.84 -30.27 -5.73
N GLY A 110 -9.17 -30.15 -5.66
CA GLY A 110 -9.93 -30.37 -4.43
C GLY A 110 -9.57 -29.39 -3.31
N PHE A 111 -9.09 -28.19 -3.67
CA PHE A 111 -8.75 -27.14 -2.73
C PHE A 111 -10.03 -26.42 -2.26
N SER A 112 -10.16 -26.26 -0.95
CA SER A 112 -11.24 -25.52 -0.30
C SER A 112 -10.64 -24.69 0.83
N ALA A 113 -11.10 -23.45 0.93
CA ALA A 113 -10.69 -22.53 1.97
C ALA A 113 -11.88 -21.64 2.36
N ARG A 114 -11.82 -21.02 3.54
CA ARG A 114 -12.78 -19.97 3.91
C ARG A 114 -12.59 -18.75 2.99
N ARG A 115 -13.62 -17.93 2.80
CA ARG A 115 -13.61 -16.82 1.83
C ARG A 115 -12.49 -15.81 2.10
N GLU A 116 -12.10 -15.65 3.35
CA GLU A 116 -11.06 -14.80 3.90
C GLU A 116 -9.64 -15.35 3.76
N ASN A 117 -9.49 -16.66 3.59
CA ASN A 117 -8.17 -17.26 3.49
C ASN A 117 -7.56 -17.03 2.11
N ILE A 118 -6.26 -16.77 2.09
CA ILE A 118 -5.49 -16.68 0.85
C ILE A 118 -5.56 -18.00 0.07
N ALA A 119 -5.77 -17.88 -1.23
CA ALA A 119 -5.71 -18.96 -2.20
C ALA A 119 -4.90 -18.52 -3.42
N PRO A 120 -4.25 -19.47 -4.12
CA PRO A 120 -3.51 -19.13 -5.32
C PRO A 120 -4.46 -18.87 -6.48
N VAL A 121 -4.18 -17.82 -7.25
CA VAL A 121 -4.82 -17.49 -8.52
C VAL A 121 -3.83 -17.83 -9.62
N PHE A 122 -4.26 -18.72 -10.53
CA PHE A 122 -3.46 -19.07 -11.70
C PHE A 122 -4.08 -18.47 -12.94
N MET A 123 -3.30 -17.64 -13.63
CA MET A 123 -3.78 -16.90 -14.78
C MET A 123 -2.83 -17.10 -15.95
N VAL A 124 -3.41 -17.22 -17.14
CA VAL A 124 -2.71 -17.19 -18.42
C VAL A 124 -3.33 -16.13 -19.29
N LYS A 125 -2.49 -15.29 -19.88
CA LYS A 125 -2.88 -14.30 -20.88
C LYS A 125 -2.04 -14.51 -22.12
N ARG A 126 -2.71 -14.68 -23.27
CA ARG A 126 -2.05 -14.72 -24.58
C ARG A 126 -2.10 -13.33 -25.21
N PRO A 127 -1.18 -13.00 -26.14
CA PRO A 127 -1.23 -11.75 -26.88
C PRO A 127 -2.58 -11.59 -27.58
N ALA A 128 -3.16 -10.40 -27.44
CA ALA A 128 -4.48 -10.01 -27.91
C ALA A 128 -5.62 -10.96 -27.47
N ARG A 129 -5.47 -11.64 -26.32
CA ARG A 129 -6.54 -12.45 -25.69
C ARG A 129 -6.77 -12.03 -24.25
N ASN A 130 -7.98 -12.29 -23.77
CA ASN A 130 -8.38 -12.13 -22.38
C ASN A 130 -7.67 -13.16 -21.50
N ALA A 131 -7.54 -12.81 -20.21
CA ALA A 131 -6.99 -13.71 -19.23
C ALA A 131 -7.92 -14.91 -19.00
N ARG A 132 -7.34 -16.08 -18.76
CA ARG A 132 -8.07 -17.33 -18.49
C ARG A 132 -7.29 -18.23 -17.53
N PRO A 133 -7.93 -19.26 -16.96
CA PRO A 133 -7.22 -20.31 -16.22
C PRO A 133 -6.22 -21.06 -17.14
N PRO A 134 -5.11 -21.59 -16.58
CA PRO A 134 -4.18 -22.42 -17.34
C PRO A 134 -4.81 -23.74 -17.80
N ASN A 135 -4.37 -24.25 -18.94
CA ASN A 135 -4.61 -25.64 -19.35
C ASN A 135 -3.58 -26.60 -18.74
N ARG A 136 -3.69 -27.92 -18.97
CA ARG A 136 -2.78 -28.91 -18.36
C ARG A 136 -1.31 -28.72 -18.71
N THR A 137 -0.98 -28.25 -19.91
CA THR A 137 0.41 -27.98 -20.32
C THR A 137 0.95 -26.76 -19.58
N GLU A 138 0.15 -25.71 -19.49
CA GLU A 138 0.49 -24.47 -18.77
C GLU A 138 0.58 -24.69 -17.25
N MET A 139 -0.26 -25.56 -16.69
CA MET A 139 -0.15 -25.99 -15.28
C MET A 139 1.17 -26.73 -15.01
N ARG A 140 1.61 -27.60 -15.92
CA ARG A 140 2.92 -28.28 -15.79
C ARG A 140 4.08 -27.29 -15.84
N LEU A 141 4.00 -26.31 -16.74
CA LEU A 141 5.02 -25.27 -16.85
C LEU A 141 5.09 -24.42 -15.59
N LEU A 142 3.96 -23.89 -15.11
CA LEU A 142 3.86 -23.14 -13.85
C LEU A 142 4.39 -23.96 -12.66
N LEU A 143 4.01 -25.23 -12.56
CA LEU A 143 4.49 -26.13 -11.50
C LEU A 143 6.01 -26.32 -11.55
N ARG A 144 6.58 -26.53 -12.74
CA ARG A 144 8.04 -26.67 -12.91
C ARG A 144 8.77 -25.40 -12.52
N CYS A 145 8.29 -24.23 -12.96
CA CYS A 145 8.88 -22.95 -12.59
C CYS A 145 8.80 -22.70 -11.08
N LEU A 146 7.64 -22.88 -10.45
CA LEU A 146 7.47 -22.73 -9.00
C LEU A 146 8.40 -23.67 -8.23
N ARG A 147 8.44 -24.96 -8.58
CA ARG A 147 9.37 -25.92 -7.96
C ARG A 147 10.83 -25.56 -8.16
N GLY A 148 11.19 -25.07 -9.35
CA GLY A 148 12.54 -24.61 -9.64
C GLY A 148 12.95 -23.44 -8.77
N VAL A 149 12.07 -22.45 -8.62
CA VAL A 149 12.31 -21.29 -7.76
C VAL A 149 12.43 -21.71 -6.29
N LEU A 150 11.54 -22.59 -5.82
CA LEU A 150 11.60 -23.17 -4.47
C LEU A 150 12.89 -23.97 -4.23
N ALA A 151 13.32 -24.79 -5.19
CA ALA A 151 14.54 -25.57 -5.07
C ALA A 151 15.81 -24.69 -5.08
N ALA A 152 15.81 -23.62 -5.88
CA ALA A 152 16.90 -22.63 -5.86
C ALA A 152 16.94 -21.87 -4.53
N ASP A 153 15.78 -21.58 -3.96
CA ASP A 153 15.65 -20.98 -2.64
C ASP A 153 16.17 -21.92 -1.53
N ASP A 154 15.74 -23.19 -1.52
CA ASP A 154 16.22 -24.22 -0.59
C ASP A 154 17.75 -24.37 -0.62
N ALA A 155 18.35 -24.22 -1.80
CA ALA A 155 19.79 -24.31 -1.99
C ALA A 155 20.54 -23.00 -1.66
N GLY A 156 19.85 -21.92 -1.26
CA GLY A 156 20.44 -20.59 -1.06
C GLY A 156 21.00 -19.97 -2.34
N GLN A 157 20.52 -20.43 -3.50
CA GLN A 157 21.02 -20.07 -4.84
C GLN A 157 20.13 -19.07 -5.57
N LEU A 158 18.91 -18.80 -5.07
CA LEU A 158 18.01 -17.80 -5.65
C LEU A 158 18.43 -16.39 -5.25
N ALA A 159 19.30 -15.79 -6.07
CA ALA A 159 19.86 -14.45 -5.85
C ALA A 159 19.83 -13.61 -7.15
N PRO A 160 18.64 -13.30 -7.69
CA PRO A 160 18.53 -12.36 -8.80
C PRO A 160 19.01 -10.97 -8.37
N VAL A 161 19.56 -10.21 -9.32
CA VAL A 161 20.08 -8.85 -9.10
C VAL A 161 19.32 -7.85 -9.96
N PRO A 162 19.12 -6.60 -9.49
CA PRO A 162 18.44 -5.57 -10.28
C PRO A 162 19.05 -5.39 -11.67
N LEU A 163 18.19 -5.25 -12.68
CA LEU A 163 18.65 -5.08 -14.06
C LEU A 163 19.39 -3.75 -14.24
N ARG A 164 20.54 -3.77 -14.92
CA ARG A 164 21.38 -2.58 -15.18
C ARG A 164 21.87 -2.53 -16.63
N ARG A 165 21.48 -1.46 -17.35
CA ARG A 165 21.88 -1.21 -18.76
C ARG A 165 23.40 -1.25 -19.01
N LYS A 166 24.20 -0.84 -18.03
CA LYS A 166 25.68 -0.80 -18.14
C LYS A 166 26.33 -2.18 -18.10
N ARG A 167 25.76 -3.15 -17.38
CA ARG A 167 26.36 -4.48 -17.18
C ARG A 167 25.80 -5.53 -18.14
N ARG A 168 24.55 -5.37 -18.61
CA ARG A 168 23.84 -6.28 -19.55
C ARG A 168 23.98 -7.77 -19.19
N ARG A 169 23.89 -8.08 -17.89
CA ARG A 169 23.86 -9.45 -17.34
C ARG A 169 22.54 -9.65 -16.60
N VAL A 170 22.02 -10.87 -16.64
CA VAL A 170 20.78 -11.26 -15.96
C VAL A 170 21.00 -12.61 -15.26
N PHE A 171 20.39 -12.77 -14.10
CA PHE A 171 20.39 -14.04 -13.39
C PHE A 171 19.55 -15.06 -14.16
N GLU A 172 20.10 -16.25 -14.38
CA GLU A 172 19.40 -17.38 -15.00
C GLU A 172 19.33 -18.53 -14.02
N LEU A 173 18.13 -19.09 -13.90
CA LEU A 173 17.81 -20.32 -13.19
C LEU A 173 17.52 -21.40 -14.24
N ALA A 174 18.43 -22.36 -14.39
CA ALA A 174 18.23 -23.50 -15.29
C ALA A 174 17.70 -24.71 -14.50
N LEU A 175 16.58 -25.26 -14.98
CA LEU A 175 15.94 -26.42 -14.40
C LEU A 175 16.50 -27.71 -15.00
N ALA A 176 16.69 -28.75 -14.19
CA ALA A 176 17.11 -30.05 -14.70
C ALA A 176 15.98 -30.80 -15.44
N PRO A 177 16.31 -31.68 -16.40
CA PRO A 177 15.35 -32.63 -16.97
C PRO A 177 14.79 -33.58 -15.89
N GLU A 178 13.57 -34.07 -16.09
CA GLU A 178 12.95 -35.03 -15.16
C GLU A 178 13.82 -36.29 -15.01
N GLY A 179 14.18 -36.64 -13.77
CA GLY A 179 14.98 -37.82 -13.45
C GLY A 179 16.51 -37.62 -13.45
N GLY A 180 17.01 -36.40 -13.69
CA GLY A 180 18.43 -36.04 -13.57
C GLY A 180 18.85 -35.65 -12.15
N GLY A 181 20.16 -35.58 -11.89
CA GLY A 181 20.78 -35.26 -10.59
C GLY A 181 20.45 -33.86 -10.02
N ARG A 182 21.40 -32.93 -10.02
CA ARG A 182 21.20 -31.60 -9.40
C ARG A 182 19.94 -30.91 -9.97
N GLN A 183 18.95 -30.61 -9.11
CA GLN A 183 17.62 -30.14 -9.53
C GLN A 183 17.62 -28.78 -10.25
N VAL A 184 18.53 -27.88 -9.88
CA VAL A 184 18.67 -26.54 -10.46
C VAL A 184 20.13 -26.10 -10.54
N SER A 185 20.46 -25.27 -11.54
CA SER A 185 21.72 -24.53 -11.62
C SER A 185 21.45 -23.05 -11.84
N THR A 186 22.35 -22.19 -11.36
CA THR A 186 22.19 -20.74 -11.44
C THR A 186 23.46 -20.09 -12.00
N GLY A 187 23.30 -18.96 -12.69
CA GLY A 187 24.42 -18.23 -13.28
C GLY A 187 24.02 -16.85 -13.78
N LEU A 188 25.02 -16.02 -14.09
CA LEU A 188 24.82 -14.72 -14.73
C LEU A 188 25.13 -14.83 -16.22
N VAL A 189 24.09 -14.78 -17.04
CA VAL A 189 24.21 -14.82 -18.50
C VAL A 189 24.10 -13.42 -19.09
N PRO A 190 24.67 -13.18 -20.30
CA PRO A 190 24.39 -11.97 -21.06
C PRO A 190 22.88 -11.81 -21.27
N TRP A 191 22.41 -10.58 -21.36
CA TRP A 191 21.02 -10.30 -21.75
C TRP A 191 20.70 -11.03 -23.06
N PRO A 192 19.56 -11.75 -23.12
CA PRO A 192 19.04 -12.26 -24.38
C PRO A 192 19.00 -11.13 -25.42
N PRO A 193 19.28 -11.44 -26.70
CA PRO A 193 19.11 -10.45 -27.76
C PRO A 193 17.68 -9.94 -27.70
N VAL A 194 17.52 -8.61 -27.64
CA VAL A 194 16.21 -7.98 -27.80
C VAL A 194 15.92 -8.01 -29.29
N PRO A 195 14.96 -8.82 -29.77
CA PRO A 195 14.68 -8.89 -31.18
C PRO A 195 14.18 -7.52 -31.65
N ASP A 196 14.88 -6.92 -32.60
CA ASP A 196 14.38 -5.78 -33.36
C ASP A 196 13.56 -6.31 -34.55
N GLU A 197 12.55 -7.12 -34.24
CA GLU A 197 11.60 -7.55 -35.26
C GLU A 197 10.70 -6.35 -35.56
N ALA A 198 10.96 -5.71 -36.70
CA ALA A 198 9.99 -4.82 -37.31
C ALA A 198 8.70 -5.63 -37.51
N PRO A 199 7.54 -5.12 -37.07
CA PRO A 199 6.27 -5.79 -37.31
C PRO A 199 6.08 -6.02 -38.81
N ALA A 200 5.34 -7.06 -39.17
CA ALA A 200 5.01 -7.33 -40.58
C ALA A 200 4.39 -6.06 -41.21
N ALA A 201 4.92 -5.65 -42.35
CA ALA A 201 4.46 -4.45 -43.03
C ALA A 201 2.98 -4.62 -43.40
N LEU A 202 2.17 -3.63 -43.04
CA LEU A 202 0.75 -3.56 -43.37
C LEU A 202 0.59 -2.77 -44.67
N ASP A 203 0.10 -3.45 -45.70
CA ASP A 203 -0.19 -2.86 -47.00
C ASP A 203 -1.67 -2.41 -47.06
N PRO A 204 -1.96 -1.11 -47.21
CA PRO A 204 -3.33 -0.63 -47.40
C PRO A 204 -3.95 -1.04 -48.76
N GLY A 205 -3.20 -1.75 -49.60
CA GLY A 205 -3.66 -2.39 -50.82
C GLY A 205 -3.26 -1.63 -52.08
N PRO A 206 -3.59 -2.18 -53.26
CA PRO A 206 -3.05 -1.68 -54.53
C PRO A 206 -3.70 -0.37 -55.01
N GLY A 207 -3.01 0.32 -55.93
CA GLY A 207 -3.56 1.44 -56.71
C GLY A 207 -3.66 2.76 -55.94
N LEU A 208 -2.79 2.94 -54.94
CA LEU A 208 -2.77 4.13 -54.08
C LEU A 208 -1.80 5.21 -54.60
N GLU A 209 -0.85 4.84 -55.44
CA GLU A 209 0.22 5.70 -55.98
C GLU A 209 -0.32 6.83 -56.86
N ALA A 210 -1.46 6.59 -57.52
CA ALA A 210 -2.11 7.53 -58.44
C ALA A 210 -3.16 8.43 -57.76
N LEU A 211 -3.31 8.35 -56.44
CA LEU A 211 -4.32 9.13 -55.72
C LEU A 211 -3.90 10.60 -55.53
N PRO A 212 -4.86 11.55 -55.55
CA PRO A 212 -4.56 12.96 -55.36
C PRO A 212 -4.09 13.25 -53.93
N ARG A 213 -3.15 14.19 -53.78
CA ARG A 213 -2.67 14.65 -52.46
C ARG A 213 -3.70 15.54 -51.76
N ARG A 214 -3.82 15.36 -50.45
CA ARG A 214 -4.64 16.16 -49.54
C ARG A 214 -3.73 16.76 -48.46
N GLY A 215 -3.95 18.03 -48.12
CA GLY A 215 -3.23 18.72 -47.04
C GLY A 215 -3.64 18.31 -45.62
N GLY A 216 -4.44 17.26 -45.46
CA GLY A 216 -4.96 16.83 -44.16
C GLY A 216 -3.90 16.14 -43.30
N ARG A 217 -4.01 16.31 -41.98
CA ARG A 217 -3.22 15.59 -40.97
C ARG A 217 -4.13 14.58 -40.29
N TRP A 218 -3.86 13.30 -40.50
CA TRP A 218 -4.67 12.24 -39.95
C TRP A 218 -3.97 11.56 -38.78
N PHE A 219 -4.73 10.86 -37.96
CA PHE A 219 -4.22 10.11 -36.82
C PHE A 219 -4.91 8.75 -36.77
N ALA A 220 -4.16 7.69 -36.49
CA ALA A 220 -4.65 6.32 -36.45
C ALA A 220 -4.23 5.62 -35.15
N THR A 221 -5.20 4.97 -34.48
CA THR A 221 -4.99 4.29 -33.19
C THR A 221 -5.87 3.04 -33.08
N LEU A 222 -5.66 2.26 -32.01
CA LEU A 222 -6.48 1.13 -31.60
C LEU A 222 -7.11 1.40 -30.24
N ILE A 223 -8.44 1.41 -30.18
CA ILE A 223 -9.20 1.50 -28.94
C ILE A 223 -9.57 0.07 -28.52
N THR A 224 -9.17 -0.36 -27.32
CA THR A 224 -9.70 -1.61 -26.76
C THR A 224 -11.15 -1.39 -26.33
N ALA A 225 -12.08 -2.14 -26.92
CA ALA A 225 -13.48 -2.03 -26.53
C ALA A 225 -13.77 -3.01 -25.40
N PRO A 226 -14.54 -2.59 -24.38
CA PRO A 226 -14.87 -3.46 -23.26
C PRO A 226 -15.97 -4.43 -23.70
N GLY A 227 -15.67 -5.72 -23.73
CA GLY A 227 -16.60 -6.76 -24.19
C GLY A 227 -15.91 -8.09 -24.49
N GLN A 228 -16.67 -9.18 -24.39
CA GLN A 228 -16.21 -10.53 -24.77
C GLN A 228 -17.25 -11.20 -25.66
N ILE A 229 -16.79 -11.82 -26.74
CA ILE A 229 -17.66 -12.67 -27.57
C ILE A 229 -17.77 -14.02 -26.85
N ARG A 230 -18.99 -14.48 -26.56
CA ARG A 230 -19.22 -15.73 -25.82
C ARG A 230 -18.54 -16.91 -26.53
N GLY A 231 -17.60 -17.57 -25.84
CA GLY A 231 -16.83 -18.69 -26.39
C GLY A 231 -15.57 -18.28 -27.16
N ASP A 232 -15.26 -16.99 -27.23
CA ASP A 232 -14.04 -16.44 -27.83
C ASP A 232 -13.29 -15.62 -26.77
N ASP A 233 -12.00 -15.90 -26.61
CA ASP A 233 -11.12 -15.19 -25.68
C ASP A 233 -10.30 -14.10 -26.38
N ARG A 234 -10.48 -13.85 -27.68
CA ARG A 234 -9.83 -12.72 -28.37
C ARG A 234 -10.35 -11.37 -27.86
N VAL A 235 -9.42 -10.43 -27.69
CA VAL A 235 -9.75 -9.04 -27.33
C VAL A 235 -10.43 -8.36 -28.52
N LEU A 236 -11.49 -7.60 -28.25
CA LEU A 236 -12.13 -6.75 -29.25
C LEU A 236 -11.44 -5.38 -29.26
N ARG A 237 -10.89 -5.00 -30.41
CA ARG A 237 -10.22 -3.72 -30.62
C ARG A 237 -10.91 -2.99 -31.75
N ILE A 238 -10.85 -1.66 -31.76
CA ILE A 238 -11.42 -0.83 -32.81
C ILE A 238 -10.27 0.01 -33.36
N PHE A 239 -9.92 -0.23 -34.62
CA PHE A 239 -9.04 0.65 -35.37
C PHE A 239 -9.82 1.90 -35.76
N VAL A 240 -9.26 3.07 -35.48
CA VAL A 240 -9.91 4.35 -35.79
C VAL A 240 -8.91 5.25 -36.50
N VAL A 241 -9.34 5.86 -37.61
CA VAL A 241 -8.61 6.91 -38.31
C VAL A 241 -9.42 8.20 -38.21
N VAL A 242 -8.77 9.29 -37.79
CA VAL A 242 -9.40 10.60 -37.59
C VAL A 242 -8.66 11.71 -38.33
N ASP A 243 -9.40 12.74 -38.75
CA ASP A 243 -8.82 14.00 -39.19
C ASP A 243 -8.58 14.89 -37.96
N THR A 244 -7.32 15.18 -37.67
CA THR A 244 -6.94 15.99 -36.50
C THR A 244 -7.29 17.46 -36.65
N GLY A 245 -7.44 17.97 -37.88
CA GLY A 245 -7.81 19.35 -38.15
C GLY A 245 -9.31 19.60 -37.98
N GLN A 246 -10.12 18.58 -38.25
CA GLN A 246 -11.59 18.68 -38.18
C GLN A 246 -12.20 17.91 -36.99
N ALA A 247 -11.39 17.20 -36.21
CA ALA A 247 -11.81 16.34 -35.10
C ALA A 247 -12.92 15.36 -35.51
N GLN A 248 -12.80 14.78 -36.72
CA GLN A 248 -13.80 13.90 -37.31
C GLN A 248 -13.24 12.48 -37.47
N VAL A 249 -14.07 11.47 -37.19
CA VAL A 249 -13.78 10.08 -37.54
C VAL A 249 -13.92 9.88 -39.05
N LEU A 250 -12.82 9.49 -39.68
CA LEU A 250 -12.74 9.23 -41.12
C LEU A 250 -13.06 7.78 -41.44
N ALA A 251 -12.53 6.84 -40.65
CA ALA A 251 -12.81 5.42 -40.79
C ALA A 251 -12.69 4.71 -39.44
N HIS A 252 -13.40 3.60 -39.31
CA HIS A 252 -13.23 2.68 -38.19
C HIS A 252 -13.35 1.23 -38.66
N GLU A 253 -12.71 0.29 -37.96
CA GLU A 253 -12.80 -1.14 -38.22
C GLU A 253 -12.73 -1.93 -36.92
N VAL A 254 -13.58 -2.95 -36.77
CA VAL A 254 -13.55 -3.82 -35.59
C VAL A 254 -12.56 -4.94 -35.84
N LEU A 255 -11.56 -5.04 -34.97
CA LEU A 255 -10.54 -6.07 -34.98
C LEU A 255 -10.78 -7.07 -33.86
N LEU A 256 -10.46 -8.34 -34.15
CA LEU A 256 -10.60 -9.41 -33.19
C LEU A 256 -9.26 -10.14 -33.04
N GLY A 257 -8.65 -9.99 -31.86
CA GLY A 257 -7.32 -10.54 -31.58
C GLY A 257 -6.19 -9.69 -32.15
N ALA A 258 -5.11 -10.34 -32.60
CA ALA A 258 -3.87 -9.68 -33.02
C ALA A 258 -3.82 -9.33 -34.52
N ASP A 259 -4.84 -9.71 -35.29
CA ASP A 259 -4.84 -9.47 -36.74
C ASP A 259 -5.13 -8.01 -37.07
N LEU A 260 -4.14 -7.34 -37.68
CA LEU A 260 -4.22 -5.95 -38.11
C LEU A 260 -4.51 -5.80 -39.61
N GLN A 261 -4.63 -6.89 -40.38
CA GLN A 261 -4.97 -6.80 -41.81
C GLN A 261 -6.29 -6.08 -42.08
N PRO A 262 -7.36 -6.24 -41.27
CA PRO A 262 -8.58 -5.46 -41.46
C PRO A 262 -8.35 -3.95 -41.28
N ALA A 263 -7.44 -3.54 -40.38
CA ALA A 263 -7.05 -2.13 -40.23
C ALA A 263 -6.39 -1.59 -41.50
N ALA A 264 -5.49 -2.38 -42.12
CA ALA A 264 -4.85 -2.01 -43.38
C ALA A 264 -5.88 -1.87 -44.51
N ALA A 265 -6.79 -2.84 -44.63
CA ALA A 265 -7.88 -2.78 -45.60
C ALA A 265 -8.77 -1.55 -45.37
N ALA A 266 -9.11 -1.23 -44.12
CA ALA A 266 -9.92 -0.06 -43.77
C ALA A 266 -9.25 1.26 -44.15
N LEU A 267 -7.94 1.39 -43.86
CA LEU A 267 -7.16 2.55 -44.30
C LEU A 267 -7.12 2.64 -45.84
N GLY A 268 -6.94 1.52 -46.53
CA GLY A 268 -6.99 1.45 -47.98
C GLY A 268 -8.30 1.96 -48.58
N ARG A 269 -9.43 1.48 -48.04
CA ARG A 269 -10.78 1.94 -48.45
C ARG A 269 -10.96 3.43 -48.22
N LEU A 270 -10.46 3.95 -47.08
CA LEU A 270 -10.48 5.38 -46.79
C LEU A 270 -9.70 6.17 -47.84
N LEU A 271 -8.44 5.79 -48.12
CA LEU A 271 -7.59 6.49 -49.10
C LEU A 271 -8.21 6.49 -50.51
N ARG A 272 -8.83 5.38 -50.92
CA ARG A 272 -9.52 5.25 -52.22
C ARG A 272 -10.86 6.01 -52.26
N GLY A 273 -11.34 6.56 -51.15
CA GLY A 273 -12.63 7.25 -51.07
C GLY A 273 -13.82 6.29 -51.18
N GLU A 274 -13.63 5.03 -50.79
CA GLU A 274 -14.67 4.00 -50.77
C GLU A 274 -15.52 4.06 -49.49
N VAL A 275 -15.12 4.89 -48.52
CA VAL A 275 -15.92 5.18 -47.32
C VAL A 275 -16.91 6.32 -47.64
N PRO A 276 -18.24 6.11 -47.48
CA PRO A 276 -19.24 7.13 -47.81
C PRO A 276 -18.99 8.47 -47.10
N GLY A 277 -19.02 9.56 -47.86
CA GLY A 277 -18.83 10.91 -47.33
C GLY A 277 -17.38 11.29 -47.01
N GLN A 278 -16.41 10.40 -47.24
CA GLN A 278 -15.00 10.65 -46.95
C GLN A 278 -14.19 11.05 -48.20
N PRO A 279 -13.16 11.88 -48.05
CA PRO A 279 -12.39 12.38 -49.19
C PRO A 279 -11.46 11.31 -49.77
N ARG A 280 -11.55 11.08 -51.08
CA ARG A 280 -10.52 10.34 -51.85
C ARG A 280 -9.21 11.12 -51.88
N GLY A 281 -8.09 10.46 -51.55
CA GLY A 281 -6.74 11.02 -51.64
C GLY A 281 -5.79 10.59 -50.52
N LEU A 282 -4.51 10.93 -50.67
CA LEU A 282 -3.45 10.66 -49.69
C LEU A 282 -3.25 11.87 -48.76
N PRO A 283 -3.21 11.71 -47.43
CA PRO A 283 -2.85 12.79 -46.51
C PRO A 283 -1.36 13.14 -46.63
N GLN A 284 -0.94 14.26 -46.02
CA GLN A 284 0.48 14.58 -45.88
C GLN A 284 1.14 13.69 -44.82
N ARG A 285 0.40 13.38 -43.75
CA ARG A 285 0.89 12.70 -42.56
C ARG A 285 -0.21 11.87 -41.91
N ILE A 286 0.19 10.73 -41.36
CA ILE A 286 -0.60 9.93 -40.41
C ILE A 286 0.21 9.76 -39.12
N GLY A 287 -0.34 10.25 -38.01
CA GLY A 287 0.20 10.05 -36.67
C GLY A 287 -0.28 8.76 -36.01
N PHE A 288 0.53 8.21 -35.11
CA PHE A 288 0.26 6.99 -34.35
C PHE A 288 0.80 7.13 -32.92
N ASP A 289 -0.02 6.76 -31.93
CA ASP A 289 0.34 6.62 -30.52
C ASP A 289 0.98 5.25 -30.22
N ILE A 290 0.58 4.22 -30.96
CA ILE A 290 1.05 2.86 -30.77
C ILE A 290 2.27 2.58 -31.67
N ASP A 291 3.45 2.44 -31.06
CA ASP A 291 4.73 2.15 -31.75
C ASP A 291 4.70 0.96 -32.71
N SER A 292 4.03 -0.13 -32.32
CA SER A 292 3.92 -1.34 -33.16
C SER A 292 3.05 -1.08 -34.38
N LEU A 293 2.01 -0.26 -34.26
CA LEU A 293 1.13 0.12 -35.35
C LEU A 293 1.83 1.08 -36.31
N GLN A 294 2.54 2.07 -35.78
CA GLN A 294 3.37 3.01 -36.55
C GLN A 294 4.39 2.25 -37.41
N ARG A 295 5.19 1.37 -36.80
CA ARG A 295 6.23 0.63 -37.50
C ARG A 295 5.66 -0.33 -38.55
N ALA A 296 4.44 -0.85 -38.36
CA ALA A 296 3.79 -1.75 -39.31
C ALA A 296 3.31 -1.00 -40.56
N PHE A 297 2.75 0.21 -40.41
CA PHE A 297 2.27 1.02 -41.53
C PHE A 297 3.36 1.86 -42.21
N ALA A 298 4.43 2.22 -41.49
CA ALA A 298 5.45 3.14 -41.99
C ALA A 298 6.04 2.76 -43.36
N PRO A 299 6.41 1.49 -43.65
CA PRO A 299 6.98 1.14 -44.95
C PRO A 299 6.05 1.43 -46.13
N ALA A 300 4.76 1.08 -46.00
CA ALA A 300 3.77 1.28 -47.05
C ALA A 300 3.40 2.77 -47.22
N LEU A 301 3.27 3.51 -46.12
CA LEU A 301 2.97 4.94 -46.17
C LEU A 301 4.14 5.75 -46.75
N GLN A 302 5.38 5.42 -46.40
CA GLN A 302 6.58 6.06 -46.95
C GLN A 302 6.73 5.80 -48.45
N ALA A 303 6.40 4.60 -48.94
CA ALA A 303 6.36 4.30 -50.37
C ALA A 303 5.35 5.17 -51.14
N LEU A 304 4.30 5.62 -50.46
CA LEU A 304 3.31 6.57 -50.96
C LEU A 304 3.68 8.03 -50.66
N ASP A 305 4.88 8.30 -50.13
CA ASP A 305 5.35 9.63 -49.73
C ASP A 305 4.33 10.32 -48.78
N VAL A 306 3.81 9.52 -47.84
CA VAL A 306 3.01 9.94 -46.68
C VAL A 306 3.86 9.76 -45.44
N GLU A 307 3.99 10.81 -44.62
CA GLU A 307 4.76 10.74 -43.37
C GLU A 307 4.01 9.86 -42.34
N ALA A 308 4.67 8.82 -41.81
CA ALA A 308 4.16 8.02 -40.69
C ALA A 308 4.89 8.42 -39.41
N ALA A 309 4.25 9.17 -38.53
CA ALA A 309 4.88 9.76 -37.35
C ALA A 309 4.42 9.09 -36.04
N ALA A 310 5.36 8.86 -35.13
CA ALA A 310 5.03 8.50 -33.74
C ALA A 310 4.72 9.78 -32.95
N GLU A 311 3.49 9.91 -32.45
CA GLU A 311 3.03 11.09 -31.71
C GLU A 311 1.87 10.70 -30.77
N PRO A 312 1.71 11.38 -29.61
CA PRO A 312 0.67 11.03 -28.65
C PRO A 312 -0.74 11.25 -29.22
N ALA A 313 -1.69 10.44 -28.76
CA ALA A 313 -3.09 10.52 -29.18
C ALA A 313 -3.68 11.93 -28.95
N PRO A 314 -4.38 12.51 -29.95
CA PRO A 314 -5.15 13.73 -29.77
C PRO A 314 -6.14 13.60 -28.59
N PRO A 315 -6.30 14.63 -27.73
CA PRO A 315 -7.12 14.54 -26.52
C PRO A 315 -8.57 14.09 -26.75
N PHE A 316 -9.18 14.44 -27.90
CA PHE A 316 -10.55 14.06 -28.21
C PHE A 316 -10.72 12.55 -28.47
N LEU A 317 -9.66 11.82 -28.81
CA LEU A 317 -9.74 10.36 -28.98
C LEU A 317 -9.95 9.64 -27.65
N ALA A 318 -9.44 10.19 -26.54
CA ALA A 318 -9.75 9.70 -25.20
C ALA A 318 -11.24 9.88 -24.87
N GLU A 319 -11.89 10.91 -25.40
CA GLU A 319 -13.34 11.10 -25.28
C GLU A 319 -14.14 10.11 -26.13
N LEU A 320 -13.71 9.86 -27.36
CA LEU A 320 -14.32 8.84 -28.23
C LEU A 320 -14.20 7.42 -27.65
N GLY A 321 -13.03 7.06 -27.10
CA GLY A 321 -12.84 5.78 -26.40
C GLY A 321 -13.76 5.62 -25.19
N ARG A 322 -14.02 6.72 -24.46
CA ARG A 322 -15.00 6.77 -23.37
C ARG A 322 -16.43 6.57 -23.87
N GLU A 323 -16.85 7.26 -24.93
CA GLU A 323 -18.20 7.09 -25.49
C GLU A 323 -18.46 5.68 -26.03
N LEU A 324 -17.47 5.08 -26.70
CA LEU A 324 -17.57 3.70 -27.20
C LEU A 324 -17.62 2.67 -26.06
N SER A 325 -16.85 2.91 -25.00
CA SER A 325 -16.92 2.12 -23.75
C SER A 325 -18.27 2.30 -23.04
N ALA A 326 -18.85 3.51 -23.10
CA ALA A 326 -20.14 3.78 -22.49
C ALA A 326 -21.31 3.12 -23.22
N ARG A 327 -21.21 2.95 -24.55
CA ARG A 327 -22.23 2.27 -25.36
C ARG A 327 -22.14 0.74 -25.32
N SER A 328 -21.04 0.17 -24.84
CA SER A 328 -20.80 -1.29 -24.77
C SER A 328 -21.23 -1.94 -23.44
N GLY A 329 -21.91 -1.18 -22.57
CA GLY A 329 -22.53 -1.71 -21.34
C GLY A 329 -21.59 -1.84 -20.15
N LEU A 330 -20.45 -1.14 -20.18
CA LEU A 330 -19.44 -1.13 -19.10
C LEU A 330 -19.17 0.29 -18.55
N GLU A 331 -20.14 1.21 -18.66
CA GLU A 331 -20.42 2.05 -17.49
C GLU A 331 -21.16 1.19 -16.47
N PRO A 332 -21.13 1.54 -15.17
CA PRO A 332 -22.25 1.22 -14.31
C PRO A 332 -23.46 1.87 -15.02
N GLY A 333 -24.12 1.14 -15.91
CA GLY A 333 -25.13 1.66 -16.84
C GLY A 333 -25.95 0.57 -17.54
N GLY A 334 -25.76 -0.70 -17.18
CA GLY A 334 -26.66 -1.78 -17.57
C GLY A 334 -27.90 -1.83 -16.67
N ASP A 335 -28.98 -2.44 -17.18
CA ASP A 335 -30.28 -2.73 -16.51
C ASP A 335 -30.19 -3.55 -15.20
N GLY A 336 -29.00 -3.71 -14.62
CA GLY A 336 -28.81 -4.35 -13.33
C GLY A 336 -29.44 -3.50 -12.22
N GLY A 337 -30.49 -4.02 -11.60
CA GLY A 337 -31.06 -3.45 -10.38
C GLY A 337 -30.02 -3.31 -9.26
N LEU A 338 -30.46 -2.77 -8.12
CA LEU A 338 -29.58 -2.59 -6.97
C LEU A 338 -28.96 -3.94 -6.52
N PRO A 339 -27.65 -3.97 -6.20
CA PRO A 339 -27.02 -5.14 -5.61
C PRO A 339 -27.77 -5.62 -4.36
N GLN A 340 -27.90 -6.93 -4.20
CA GLN A 340 -28.68 -7.53 -3.11
C GLN A 340 -27.83 -7.97 -1.91
N ASP A 341 -26.51 -8.10 -2.09
CA ASP A 341 -25.61 -8.55 -1.04
C ASP A 341 -24.33 -7.70 -0.96
N MET A 342 -23.62 -7.84 0.16
CA MET A 342 -22.42 -7.07 0.47
C MET A 342 -21.29 -7.28 -0.55
N ALA A 343 -21.14 -8.49 -1.10
CA ALA A 343 -20.07 -8.78 -2.04
C ALA A 343 -20.31 -8.07 -3.37
N ALA A 344 -21.55 -8.07 -3.84
CA ALA A 344 -21.95 -7.32 -5.03
C ALA A 344 -21.85 -5.80 -4.82
N TRP A 345 -22.17 -5.29 -3.63
CA TRP A 345 -21.96 -3.87 -3.30
C TRP A 345 -20.47 -3.47 -3.24
N LYS A 346 -19.61 -4.33 -2.68
CA LYS A 346 -18.15 -4.10 -2.67
C LYS A 346 -17.57 -4.12 -4.09
N GLU A 347 -18.04 -5.01 -4.94
CA GLU A 347 -17.62 -5.03 -6.35
C GLU A 347 -18.12 -3.80 -7.12
N ALA A 348 -19.35 -3.36 -6.87
CA ALA A 348 -19.87 -2.11 -7.43
C ALA A 348 -19.07 -0.89 -6.96
N ASP A 349 -18.67 -0.84 -5.68
CA ASP A 349 -17.82 0.23 -5.13
C ASP A 349 -16.41 0.22 -5.74
N ARG A 350 -15.82 -0.97 -5.97
CA ARG A 350 -14.54 -1.13 -6.67
C ARG A 350 -14.63 -0.55 -8.09
N LEU A 351 -15.63 -0.97 -8.87
CA LEU A 351 -15.87 -0.47 -10.23
C LEU A 351 -16.16 1.04 -10.25
N CYS A 352 -16.93 1.55 -9.28
CA CYS A 352 -17.19 2.98 -9.13
C CYS A 352 -15.90 3.76 -8.83
N THR A 353 -15.00 3.20 -8.01
CA THR A 353 -13.70 3.81 -7.69
C THR A 353 -12.79 3.83 -8.91
N GLU A 354 -12.72 2.76 -9.69
CA GLU A 354 -11.97 2.72 -10.96
C GLU A 354 -12.50 3.76 -11.97
N PHE A 355 -13.82 3.89 -12.06
CA PHE A 355 -14.45 4.92 -12.89
C PHE A 355 -14.03 6.34 -12.46
N LEU A 356 -14.04 6.62 -11.15
CA LEU A 356 -13.59 7.91 -10.62
C LEU A 356 -12.11 8.18 -10.93
N LEU A 357 -11.24 7.17 -10.82
CA LEU A 357 -9.81 7.30 -11.15
C LEU A 357 -9.58 7.67 -12.62
N ARG A 358 -10.33 7.07 -13.55
CA ARG A 358 -10.27 7.43 -14.98
C ARG A 358 -10.75 8.85 -15.25
N GLU A 359 -11.84 9.28 -14.60
CA GLU A 359 -12.33 10.66 -14.72
C GLU A 359 -11.30 11.67 -14.17
N LEU A 360 -10.47 11.28 -13.19
CA LEU A 360 -9.42 12.13 -12.63
C LEU A 360 -8.26 12.38 -13.58
N GLU A 361 -7.82 11.39 -14.36
CA GLU A 361 -6.72 11.54 -15.35
C GLU A 361 -7.00 12.65 -16.36
N GLN A 362 -8.27 12.88 -16.65
CA GLN A 362 -8.73 13.87 -17.62
C GLN A 362 -8.79 15.30 -17.05
N VAL A 363 -8.56 15.48 -15.74
CA VAL A 363 -8.62 16.80 -15.08
C VAL A 363 -7.21 17.25 -14.70
N ALA A 364 -6.85 18.50 -15.04
CA ALA A 364 -5.56 19.08 -14.69
C ALA A 364 -5.37 19.18 -13.16
N LYS A 365 -4.59 18.25 -12.58
CA LYS A 365 -4.43 18.06 -11.12
C LYS A 365 -3.48 19.05 -10.46
N SER A 366 -2.65 19.77 -11.21
CA SER A 366 -1.52 20.55 -10.67
C SER A 366 -1.92 21.51 -9.54
N ARG A 367 -3.05 22.20 -9.66
CA ARG A 367 -3.52 23.14 -8.61
C ARG A 367 -4.11 22.42 -7.40
N ALA A 368 -4.77 21.28 -7.62
CA ALA A 368 -5.36 20.48 -6.56
C ALA A 368 -4.29 19.77 -5.72
N ILE A 369 -3.25 19.22 -6.37
CA ILE A 369 -2.08 18.61 -5.72
C ILE A 369 -1.42 19.62 -4.79
N THR A 370 -1.12 20.83 -5.29
CA THR A 370 -0.53 21.90 -4.46
C THR A 370 -1.48 22.30 -3.32
N ARG A 371 -2.79 22.36 -3.54
CA ARG A 371 -3.75 22.70 -2.48
C ARG A 371 -3.82 21.64 -1.38
N TYR A 372 -3.75 20.36 -1.74
CA TYR A 372 -3.82 19.26 -0.80
C TYR A 372 -2.50 19.09 -0.05
N PHE A 373 -1.41 18.79 -0.77
CA PHE A 373 -0.11 18.49 -0.18
C PHE A 373 0.73 19.72 0.19
N GLY A 374 0.27 20.94 -0.13
CA GLY A 374 0.97 22.19 0.13
C GLY A 374 1.93 22.62 -0.99
N SER A 375 2.70 21.69 -1.57
CA SER A 375 3.58 21.93 -2.72
C SER A 375 3.71 20.70 -3.61
N LYS A 376 4.26 20.85 -4.82
CA LYS A 376 4.51 19.71 -5.72
C LYS A 376 5.66 18.85 -5.21
N GLU A 377 6.67 19.49 -4.64
CA GLU A 377 7.86 18.84 -4.09
C GLU A 377 7.50 18.00 -2.87
N GLU A 378 6.65 18.53 -1.98
CA GLU A 378 6.16 17.80 -0.80
C GLU A 378 5.20 16.68 -1.21
N ALA A 379 4.34 16.90 -2.21
CA ALA A 379 3.51 15.85 -2.79
C ALA A 379 4.36 14.68 -3.30
N ARG A 380 5.40 14.96 -4.11
CA ARG A 380 6.29 13.92 -4.64
C ARG A 380 6.92 13.09 -3.52
N ARG A 381 7.46 13.75 -2.48
CA ARG A 381 8.05 13.05 -1.33
C ARG A 381 7.05 12.22 -0.55
N ILE A 382 5.84 12.75 -0.30
CA ILE A 382 4.79 12.01 0.41
C ILE A 382 4.35 10.78 -0.38
N LEU A 383 4.12 10.94 -1.69
CA LEU A 383 3.67 9.86 -2.56
C LEU A 383 4.74 8.77 -2.70
N GLU A 384 6.03 9.13 -2.74
CA GLU A 384 7.14 8.18 -2.81
C GLU A 384 7.46 7.52 -1.44
N GLU A 385 7.63 8.31 -0.37
CA GLU A 385 8.12 7.80 0.92
C GLU A 385 7.02 7.15 1.78
N LEU A 386 5.74 7.41 1.47
CA LEU A 386 4.58 6.86 2.19
C LEU A 386 3.63 6.07 1.26
N GLU A 387 4.10 5.56 0.12
CA GLU A 387 3.29 4.83 -0.87
C GLU A 387 2.43 3.73 -0.24
N ASP A 388 3.03 2.93 0.67
CA ASP A 388 2.37 1.83 1.39
C ASP A 388 1.11 2.25 2.18
N LEU A 389 1.00 3.54 2.53
CA LEU A 389 -0.14 4.10 3.27
C LEU A 389 -1.19 4.71 2.34
N SER A 390 -1.04 4.59 1.02
CA SER A 390 -1.93 5.09 -0.03
C SER A 390 -2.32 6.58 0.10
N PRO A 391 -1.36 7.52 0.23
CA PRO A 391 -1.64 8.96 0.26
C PRO A 391 -2.34 9.46 -1.02
N TYR A 392 -2.10 8.80 -2.16
CA TYR A 392 -2.80 9.10 -3.41
C TYR A 392 -4.29 8.76 -3.32
N GLY A 393 -4.67 7.63 -2.69
CA GLY A 393 -6.06 7.26 -2.48
C GLY A 393 -6.82 8.30 -1.64
N ALA A 394 -6.19 8.79 -0.56
CA ALA A 394 -6.77 9.87 0.25
C ALA A 394 -6.92 11.19 -0.53
N PHE A 395 -5.93 11.53 -1.37
CA PHE A 395 -6.03 12.69 -2.27
C PHE A 395 -7.17 12.54 -3.28
N VAL A 396 -7.33 11.35 -3.88
CA VAL A 396 -8.40 11.03 -4.82
C VAL A 396 -9.76 11.24 -4.16
N GLU A 397 -9.98 10.69 -2.97
CA GLU A 397 -11.25 10.84 -2.24
C GLU A 397 -11.57 12.31 -1.96
N TRP A 398 -10.58 13.08 -1.47
CA TRP A 398 -10.76 14.53 -1.28
C TRP A 398 -11.04 15.26 -2.60
N PHE A 399 -10.34 14.91 -3.68
CA PHE A 399 -10.51 15.58 -4.96
C PHE A 399 -11.93 15.36 -5.51
N VAL A 400 -12.41 14.12 -5.47
CA VAL A 400 -13.72 13.80 -6.07
C VAL A 400 -14.87 14.35 -5.24
N SER A 401 -14.77 14.27 -3.92
CA SER A 401 -15.85 14.58 -2.99
C SER A 401 -15.87 16.04 -2.53
N ASP A 402 -14.72 16.73 -2.46
CA ASP A 402 -14.61 18.06 -1.84
C ASP A 402 -13.96 19.14 -2.71
N TYR A 403 -13.10 18.79 -3.68
CA TYR A 403 -12.37 19.80 -4.44
C TYR A 403 -13.27 20.60 -5.39
N ARG A 404 -13.20 21.93 -5.23
CA ARG A 404 -13.84 22.91 -6.11
C ARG A 404 -12.78 23.86 -6.67
N ALA A 405 -12.70 23.97 -8.00
CA ALA A 405 -11.74 24.87 -8.66
C ALA A 405 -11.99 26.35 -8.30
N THR A 406 -13.26 26.71 -8.09
CA THR A 406 -13.74 28.01 -7.59
C THR A 406 -14.89 27.79 -6.62
N HIS A 407 -15.25 28.79 -5.83
CA HIS A 407 -16.36 28.69 -4.87
C HIS A 407 -17.75 28.47 -5.52
N ARG A 408 -17.85 28.63 -6.85
CA ARG A 408 -19.08 28.35 -7.63
C ARG A 408 -19.02 27.03 -8.39
N SER A 409 -17.87 26.35 -8.39
CA SER A 409 -17.69 25.09 -9.12
C SER A 409 -18.31 23.92 -8.36
N GLN A 410 -18.95 23.00 -9.08
CA GLN A 410 -19.35 21.70 -8.55
C GLN A 410 -18.13 20.79 -8.31
N THR A 411 -18.24 19.89 -7.34
CA THR A 411 -17.28 18.78 -7.15
C THR A 411 -17.41 17.76 -8.29
N LEU A 412 -16.47 16.81 -8.42
CA LEU A 412 -16.60 15.78 -9.46
C LEU A 412 -17.82 14.90 -9.21
N VAL A 413 -18.05 14.49 -7.95
CA VAL A 413 -19.22 13.72 -7.54
C VAL A 413 -20.52 14.44 -7.90
N GLU A 414 -20.63 15.74 -7.63
CA GLU A 414 -21.82 16.53 -7.99
C GLU A 414 -22.06 16.60 -9.50
N LYS A 415 -21.00 16.76 -10.30
CA LYS A 415 -21.10 16.76 -11.77
C LYS A 415 -21.56 15.41 -12.30
N LEU A 416 -21.03 14.32 -11.76
CA LEU A 416 -21.38 12.96 -12.15
C LEU A 416 -22.83 12.65 -11.77
N LEU A 417 -23.27 13.02 -10.56
CA LEU A 417 -24.66 12.84 -10.11
C LEU A 417 -25.67 13.63 -10.94
N ALA A 418 -25.27 14.80 -11.46
CA ALA A 418 -26.09 15.60 -12.38
C ALA A 418 -26.14 15.02 -13.81
N SER A 419 -25.27 14.06 -14.14
CA SER A 419 -25.25 13.39 -15.45
C SER A 419 -26.18 12.17 -15.48
N ASN A 420 -26.56 11.76 -16.70
CA ASN A 420 -27.35 10.55 -16.94
C ASN A 420 -26.47 9.30 -17.20
N ARG A 421 -25.18 9.33 -16.83
CA ARG A 421 -24.18 8.28 -17.09
C ARG A 421 -24.07 7.21 -16.00
N LEU A 422 -24.88 7.32 -14.94
CA LEU A 422 -24.76 6.46 -13.75
C LEU A 422 -25.93 5.47 -13.65
N ASN A 423 -25.64 4.19 -13.44
CA ASN A 423 -26.61 3.18 -13.03
C ASN A 423 -27.05 3.41 -11.59
N PRO A 424 -28.11 2.71 -11.15
CA PRO A 424 -28.62 2.87 -9.80
C PRO A 424 -27.55 2.61 -8.71
N ALA A 425 -26.70 1.59 -8.86
CA ALA A 425 -25.69 1.26 -7.85
C ALA A 425 -24.62 2.35 -7.70
N ALA A 426 -24.03 2.80 -8.81
CA ALA A 426 -23.03 3.87 -8.81
C ALA A 426 -23.62 5.20 -8.34
N ARG A 427 -24.88 5.50 -8.70
CA ARG A 427 -25.58 6.68 -8.16
C ARG A 427 -25.69 6.62 -6.64
N VAL A 428 -26.16 5.50 -6.07
CA VAL A 428 -26.24 5.30 -4.61
C VAL A 428 -24.86 5.43 -3.96
N LEU A 429 -23.82 4.84 -4.54
CA LEU A 429 -22.45 4.93 -4.01
C LEU A 429 -21.91 6.36 -4.02
N LEU A 430 -22.14 7.11 -5.10
CA LEU A 430 -21.72 8.51 -5.22
C LEU A 430 -22.53 9.44 -4.31
N GLU A 431 -23.81 9.18 -4.12
CA GLU A 431 -24.64 9.88 -3.12
C GLU A 431 -24.13 9.60 -1.70
N ALA A 432 -23.85 8.33 -1.37
CA ALA A 432 -23.29 7.95 -0.08
C ALA A 432 -21.92 8.61 0.17
N ARG A 433 -21.06 8.73 -0.84
CA ARG A 433 -19.77 9.46 -0.74
C ARG A 433 -19.96 10.97 -0.54
N ARG A 434 -20.88 11.58 -1.30
CA ARG A 434 -21.22 13.00 -1.13
C ARG A 434 -21.65 13.30 0.30
N ASP A 435 -22.50 12.42 0.86
CA ASP A 435 -23.15 12.61 2.15
C ASP A 435 -22.26 12.15 3.33
N ALA A 436 -21.22 11.35 3.08
CA ALA A 436 -20.30 10.90 4.11
C ALA A 436 -19.43 12.03 4.68
N GLU A 437 -19.49 12.17 6.00
CA GLU A 437 -18.69 13.13 6.75
C GLU A 437 -17.33 12.55 7.12
N LEU A 438 -16.31 13.41 7.09
CA LEU A 438 -14.98 13.09 7.57
C LEU A 438 -14.97 13.10 9.10
N SER A 439 -14.44 12.05 9.70
CA SER A 439 -14.14 12.00 11.14
C SER A 439 -12.88 11.19 11.42
N VAL A 440 -12.53 11.08 12.70
CA VAL A 440 -11.41 10.26 13.19
C VAL A 440 -11.98 9.19 14.09
N TYR A 441 -11.69 7.94 13.75
CA TYR A 441 -12.25 6.78 14.40
C TYR A 441 -11.15 5.98 15.10
N ARG A 442 -11.31 5.74 16.41
CA ARG A 442 -10.48 4.77 17.14
C ARG A 442 -10.95 3.38 16.75
N VAL A 443 -10.04 2.49 16.41
CA VAL A 443 -10.35 1.08 16.16
C VAL A 443 -10.29 0.32 17.48
N ASP A 444 -11.43 -0.16 17.94
CA ASP A 444 -11.56 -0.88 19.21
C ASP A 444 -11.27 -2.37 19.04
N ALA A 445 -11.71 -2.95 17.91
CA ALA A 445 -11.47 -4.36 17.59
C ALA A 445 -11.53 -4.59 16.08
N CYS A 446 -10.77 -5.58 15.59
CA CYS A 446 -10.91 -6.08 14.24
C CYS A 446 -11.40 -7.54 14.25
N VAL A 447 -12.24 -7.88 13.28
CA VAL A 447 -12.49 -9.27 12.88
C VAL A 447 -11.78 -9.47 11.54
N PRO A 448 -10.57 -10.08 11.52
CA PRO A 448 -9.74 -10.14 10.32
C PRO A 448 -10.47 -10.69 9.10
N GLY A 449 -10.44 -9.93 8.01
CA GLY A 449 -11.10 -10.28 6.75
C GLY A 449 -12.59 -10.01 6.69
N ALA A 450 -13.17 -9.34 7.70
CA ALA A 450 -14.60 -9.05 7.80
C ALA A 450 -14.90 -7.59 8.19
N THR A 451 -14.68 -7.20 9.45
CA THR A 451 -15.16 -5.93 10.02
C THR A 451 -14.17 -5.27 10.96
N LEU A 452 -14.38 -3.97 11.20
CA LEU A 452 -13.73 -3.18 12.25
C LEU A 452 -14.82 -2.59 13.15
N GLU A 453 -14.69 -2.73 14.46
CA GLU A 453 -15.47 -1.98 15.43
C GLU A 453 -14.74 -0.67 15.72
N VAL A 454 -15.40 0.45 15.43
CA VAL A 454 -14.76 1.76 15.54
C VAL A 454 -15.61 2.74 16.35
N GLU A 455 -14.96 3.63 17.10
CA GLU A 455 -15.57 4.71 17.87
C GLU A 455 -15.11 6.07 17.32
N ASP A 456 -16.06 6.92 16.92
CA ASP A 456 -15.78 8.31 16.56
C ASP A 456 -15.31 9.08 17.81
N ILE A 457 -14.07 9.60 17.80
CA ILE A 457 -13.49 10.21 18.99
C ILE A 457 -14.14 11.54 19.38
N PHE A 458 -14.84 12.24 18.48
CA PHE A 458 -15.49 13.50 18.85
C PHE A 458 -16.98 13.33 19.19
N THR A 459 -17.71 12.39 18.59
CA THR A 459 -19.13 12.15 18.95
C THR A 459 -19.31 11.04 19.98
N GLY A 460 -18.41 10.06 20.01
CA GLY A 460 -18.55 8.83 20.78
C GLY A 460 -19.44 7.78 20.10
N GLU A 461 -19.91 8.04 18.88
CA GLU A 461 -20.70 7.06 18.12
C GLU A 461 -19.85 5.85 17.75
N ARG A 462 -20.46 4.66 17.82
CA ARG A 462 -19.82 3.40 17.45
C ARG A 462 -20.40 2.84 16.17
N HIS A 463 -19.53 2.30 15.33
CA HIS A 463 -19.91 1.71 14.05
C HIS A 463 -19.17 0.40 13.80
N THR A 464 -19.91 -0.56 13.23
CA THR A 464 -19.31 -1.74 12.60
C THR A 464 -19.04 -1.40 11.13
N VAL A 465 -17.76 -1.30 10.78
CA VAL A 465 -17.30 -0.94 9.44
C VAL A 465 -16.93 -2.21 8.69
N HIS A 466 -17.43 -2.34 7.46
CA HIS A 466 -17.25 -3.52 6.62
C HIS A 466 -16.09 -3.30 5.67
N ASP A 467 -14.90 -3.76 6.05
CA ASP A 467 -13.74 -3.77 5.18
C ASP A 467 -12.78 -4.93 5.48
N ARG A 468 -12.45 -5.68 4.42
CA ARG A 468 -11.67 -6.91 4.53
C ARG A 468 -10.18 -6.65 4.60
N SER A 469 -9.70 -5.63 3.89
CA SER A 469 -8.28 -5.29 3.82
C SER A 469 -7.88 -4.62 5.13
N MET A 470 -8.64 -3.61 5.58
CA MET A 470 -8.32 -2.88 6.80
C MET A 470 -8.41 -3.75 8.06
N SER A 471 -9.41 -4.64 8.15
CA SER A 471 -9.55 -5.53 9.32
C SER A 471 -8.41 -6.55 9.47
N GLY A 472 -7.63 -6.81 8.40
CA GLY A 472 -6.46 -7.68 8.43
C GLY A 472 -5.15 -7.00 8.83
N CYS A 473 -5.15 -5.67 9.02
CA CYS A 473 -3.93 -4.88 9.20
C CYS A 473 -3.49 -4.71 10.67
N GLY A 474 -4.19 -5.30 11.64
CA GLY A 474 -3.86 -5.15 13.07
C GLY A 474 -3.99 -3.70 13.55
N LEU A 475 -5.11 -3.06 13.22
CA LEU A 475 -5.33 -1.63 13.47
C LEU A 475 -5.89 -1.33 14.87
N GLU A 476 -6.06 -2.34 15.74
CA GLU A 476 -6.54 -2.12 17.11
C GLU A 476 -5.69 -1.06 17.84
N GLY A 477 -6.36 -0.09 18.46
CA GLY A 477 -5.70 1.03 19.14
C GLY A 477 -5.23 2.17 18.23
N TYR A 478 -5.26 2.00 16.91
CA TYR A 478 -5.01 3.09 15.97
C TYR A 478 -6.24 3.97 15.77
N PHE A 479 -5.99 5.17 15.28
CA PHE A 479 -6.98 6.18 14.94
C PHE A 479 -6.93 6.47 13.45
N LEU A 480 -8.06 6.34 12.78
CA LEU A 480 -8.16 6.39 11.33
C LEU A 480 -8.99 7.61 10.91
N PRO A 481 -8.41 8.55 10.14
CA PRO A 481 -9.18 9.57 9.43
C PRO A 481 -9.96 8.91 8.29
N LEU A 482 -11.28 8.76 8.46
CA LEU A 482 -12.15 8.06 7.51
C LEU A 482 -13.39 8.88 7.18
N ARG A 483 -13.96 8.59 6.01
CA ARG A 483 -15.37 8.84 5.70
C ARG A 483 -16.09 7.50 5.74
N LEU A 484 -17.22 7.44 6.44
CA LEU A 484 -18.03 6.22 6.50
C LEU A 484 -19.24 6.38 5.58
N THR A 485 -19.22 5.70 4.43
CA THR A 485 -20.32 5.69 3.46
C THR A 485 -21.33 4.61 3.86
N ARG A 486 -22.61 5.00 3.94
CA ARG A 486 -23.70 4.08 4.28
C ARG A 486 -24.40 3.66 2.98
N VAL A 487 -24.35 2.37 2.68
CA VAL A 487 -24.87 1.80 1.43
C VAL A 487 -25.71 0.59 1.80
N ALA A 488 -27.03 0.70 1.60
CA ALA A 488 -28.00 -0.27 2.12
C ALA A 488 -27.76 -0.53 3.63
N ASP A 489 -27.56 -1.79 4.02
CA ASP A 489 -27.33 -2.19 5.42
C ASP A 489 -25.84 -2.17 5.84
N TRP A 490 -24.95 -1.70 4.96
CA TRP A 490 -23.50 -1.78 5.19
C TRP A 490 -22.84 -0.39 5.29
N ILE A 491 -21.73 -0.35 6.02
CA ILE A 491 -20.88 0.83 6.18
C ILE A 491 -19.52 0.55 5.54
N PHE A 492 -19.14 1.29 4.51
CA PHE A 492 -17.83 1.17 3.86
C PHE A 492 -16.93 2.36 4.25
N PRO A 493 -15.65 2.12 4.54
CA PRO A 493 -14.71 3.20 4.80
C PRO A 493 -14.13 3.76 3.50
N CYS A 494 -14.07 5.08 3.38
CA CYS A 494 -13.21 5.76 2.43
C CYS A 494 -12.09 6.45 3.20
N PHE A 495 -10.85 6.12 2.81
CA PHE A 495 -9.66 6.57 3.51
C PHE A 495 -9.37 8.04 3.23
N ALA A 496 -9.07 8.82 4.26
CA ALA A 496 -8.91 10.28 4.14
C ALA A 496 -7.55 10.81 4.64
N GLY A 497 -6.77 10.01 5.37
CA GLY A 497 -5.49 10.43 5.95
C GLY A 497 -4.74 9.27 6.59
N PRO A 498 -3.48 9.45 7.03
CA PRO A 498 -2.65 8.36 7.54
C PRO A 498 -3.25 7.74 8.82
N PRO A 499 -2.97 6.46 9.12
CA PRO A 499 -3.24 5.90 10.43
C PRO A 499 -2.43 6.63 11.50
N LEU A 500 -3.05 6.96 12.62
CA LEU A 500 -2.45 7.70 13.72
C LEU A 500 -2.40 6.83 14.98
N ASN A 501 -1.35 6.95 15.79
CA ASN A 501 -1.33 6.43 17.16
C ASN A 501 -1.80 7.52 18.15
N GLU A 502 -1.91 7.18 19.43
CA GLU A 502 -2.33 8.13 20.49
C GLU A 502 -1.47 9.40 20.51
N SER A 503 -0.15 9.25 20.40
CA SER A 503 0.78 10.39 20.43
C SER A 503 0.55 11.35 19.26
N HIS A 504 0.24 10.79 18.09
CA HIS A 504 -0.09 11.56 16.90
C HIS A 504 -1.42 12.29 17.08
N VAL A 505 -2.47 11.59 17.52
CA VAL A 505 -3.81 12.18 17.72
C VAL A 505 -3.74 13.31 18.75
N SER A 506 -3.08 13.11 19.87
CA SER A 506 -2.94 14.13 20.92
C SER A 506 -2.29 15.42 20.41
N ARG A 507 -1.31 15.31 19.50
CA ARG A 507 -0.62 16.46 18.89
C ARG A 507 -1.42 17.09 17.75
N LEU A 508 -2.15 16.29 16.99
CA LEU A 508 -2.90 16.73 15.81
C LEU A 508 -4.36 17.09 16.11
N LEU A 509 -4.85 16.86 17.33
CA LEU A 509 -6.26 17.04 17.69
C LEU A 509 -6.84 18.40 17.28
N PRO A 510 -6.14 19.54 17.48
CA PRO A 510 -6.65 20.84 17.02
C PRO A 510 -6.81 20.91 15.49
N LEU A 511 -5.88 20.33 14.72
CA LEU A 511 -5.96 20.28 13.27
C LEU A 511 -7.07 19.34 12.79
N LEU A 512 -7.24 18.19 13.46
CA LEU A 512 -8.29 17.21 13.14
C LEU A 512 -9.69 17.74 13.48
N GLU A 513 -9.84 18.49 14.58
CA GLU A 513 -11.10 19.16 14.94
C GLU A 513 -11.49 20.19 13.87
N VAL A 514 -10.55 21.04 13.43
CA VAL A 514 -10.79 22.00 12.34
C VAL A 514 -11.15 21.27 11.04
N ALA A 515 -10.41 20.22 10.69
CA ALA A 515 -10.67 19.44 9.49
C ALA A 515 -12.06 18.80 9.49
N ARG A 516 -12.54 18.32 10.65
CA ARG A 516 -13.91 17.79 10.82
C ARG A 516 -14.96 18.89 10.71
N VAL A 517 -14.85 19.94 11.51
CA VAL A 517 -15.87 21.03 11.59
C VAL A 517 -16.04 21.71 10.23
N GLU A 518 -14.95 21.91 9.50
CA GLU A 518 -14.97 22.56 8.19
C GLU A 518 -15.28 21.60 7.02
N ALA A 519 -15.45 20.29 7.29
CA ALA A 519 -15.86 19.26 6.33
C ALA A 519 -17.31 18.76 6.51
N GLY A 520 -18.07 19.29 7.48
CA GLY A 520 -19.46 18.90 7.77
C GLY A 520 -20.46 19.21 6.63
N ALA A 521 -21.65 18.58 6.70
CA ALA A 521 -22.64 18.52 5.62
C ALA A 521 -23.26 19.86 5.13
N ALA A 522 -23.05 20.98 5.84
CA ALA A 522 -23.73 22.25 5.55
C ALA A 522 -22.76 23.34 5.04
N GLY A 523 -22.18 23.15 3.85
CA GLY A 523 -21.47 24.23 3.16
C GLY A 523 -20.35 23.80 2.19
N PRO A 524 -19.71 24.77 1.51
CA PRO A 524 -18.60 24.52 0.61
C PRO A 524 -17.36 24.18 1.41
N ARG A 525 -17.21 22.90 1.84
CA ARG A 525 -16.14 22.30 2.65
C ARG A 525 -14.73 22.87 2.36
N PRO A 526 -14.32 24.03 2.90
CA PRO A 526 -13.22 24.82 2.33
C PRO A 526 -11.85 24.20 2.66
N SER A 527 -11.82 23.44 3.74
CA SER A 527 -10.62 22.98 4.44
C SER A 527 -10.49 21.47 4.51
N ALA A 528 -11.27 20.70 3.75
CA ALA A 528 -11.08 19.24 3.66
C ALA A 528 -9.66 18.86 3.18
N HIS A 529 -8.95 19.79 2.52
CA HIS A 529 -7.54 19.67 2.15
C HIS A 529 -6.57 19.68 3.35
N ALA A 530 -7.04 20.01 4.55
CA ALA A 530 -6.23 20.07 5.77
C ALA A 530 -5.62 18.71 6.13
N LEU A 531 -6.26 17.60 5.75
CA LEU A 531 -5.67 16.26 5.90
C LEU A 531 -4.44 16.05 5.02
N GLY A 532 -4.34 16.76 3.90
CA GLY A 532 -3.12 16.85 3.11
C GLY A 532 -1.91 17.33 3.93
N ARG A 533 -2.12 18.23 4.90
CA ARG A 533 -1.06 18.67 5.84
C ARG A 533 -0.73 17.64 6.91
N VAL A 534 -1.64 16.73 7.22
CA VAL A 534 -1.38 15.63 8.16
C VAL A 534 -0.34 14.68 7.56
N TRP A 535 -0.40 14.40 6.25
CA TRP A 535 0.62 13.62 5.55
C TRP A 535 2.02 14.25 5.66
N SER A 536 2.13 15.56 5.45
CA SER A 536 3.40 16.29 5.62
C SER A 536 3.94 16.20 7.04
N TRP A 537 3.06 16.34 8.04
CA TRP A 537 3.45 16.18 9.46
C TRP A 537 3.91 14.76 9.75
N TYR A 538 3.19 13.76 9.27
CA TYR A 538 3.47 12.34 9.45
C TYR A 538 4.81 11.92 8.83
N LEU A 539 5.11 12.42 7.63
CA LEU A 539 6.40 12.18 6.99
C LEU A 539 7.55 12.75 7.83
N ARG A 540 7.41 13.99 8.30
CA ARG A 540 8.42 14.66 9.14
C ARG A 540 8.59 13.98 10.49
N SER A 541 7.51 13.48 11.10
CA SER A 541 7.57 12.78 12.37
C SER A 541 8.29 11.44 12.26
N ARG A 542 8.14 10.70 11.14
CA ARG A 542 8.95 9.49 10.87
C ARG A 542 10.45 9.78 10.76
N SER A 543 10.83 10.95 10.22
CA SER A 543 12.24 11.33 10.06
C SER A 543 12.88 11.89 11.34
N GLN A 544 12.11 12.20 12.38
CA GLN A 544 12.65 12.70 13.65
C GLN A 544 13.25 11.55 14.45
N LYS A 545 14.56 11.62 14.69
CA LYS A 545 15.28 10.69 15.56
C LYS A 545 14.76 10.87 16.99
N ILE A 546 14.14 9.83 17.56
CA ILE A 546 13.77 9.82 18.97
C ILE A 546 15.06 9.75 19.79
N GLU A 547 15.37 10.79 20.54
CA GLU A 547 16.44 10.77 21.54
C GLU A 547 15.85 10.38 22.89
N LEU A 548 16.06 9.14 23.32
CA LEU A 548 15.69 8.70 24.65
C LEU A 548 16.60 9.39 25.68
N ARG A 549 15.99 10.02 26.68
CA ARG A 549 16.68 10.68 27.79
C ARG A 549 16.18 10.12 29.12
N ASN A 550 17.09 9.95 30.07
CA ASN A 550 16.72 9.54 31.42
C ASN A 550 16.09 10.72 32.21
N THR A 551 15.70 10.48 33.46
CA THR A 551 15.10 11.50 34.36
C THR A 551 16.03 12.68 34.68
N ASP A 552 17.33 12.58 34.39
CA ASP A 552 18.31 13.67 34.54
C ASP A 552 18.49 14.46 33.22
N GLY A 553 17.76 14.10 32.15
CA GLY A 553 17.87 14.71 30.83
C GLY A 553 19.07 14.22 30.01
N ASP A 554 19.83 13.24 30.51
CA ASP A 554 20.97 12.67 29.80
C ASP A 554 20.51 11.65 28.75
N PRO A 555 21.22 11.51 27.61
CA PRO A 555 20.98 10.41 26.67
C PRO A 555 21.02 9.06 27.38
N LEU A 556 19.99 8.24 27.12
CA LEU A 556 19.86 6.93 27.73
C LEU A 556 20.83 5.94 27.06
N GLU A 557 21.81 5.45 27.83
CA GLU A 557 22.84 4.49 27.41
C GLU A 557 23.10 3.55 28.59
N LEU A 558 22.71 2.27 28.46
CA LEU A 558 23.00 1.27 29.48
C LEU A 558 24.50 0.98 29.49
N LEU A 559 25.13 1.20 30.62
CA LEU A 559 26.57 1.07 30.83
C LEU A 559 26.79 0.14 32.02
N VAL A 560 27.60 -0.88 31.78
CA VAL A 560 28.12 -1.75 32.82
C VAL A 560 29.60 -1.43 33.01
N ALA A 561 29.98 -1.07 34.21
CA ALA A 561 31.35 -0.78 34.60
C ALA A 561 31.85 -1.76 35.66
N GLU A 562 33.08 -2.21 35.50
CA GLU A 562 33.74 -3.16 36.40
C GLU A 562 34.86 -2.45 37.16
N PHE A 563 34.89 -2.66 38.47
CA PHE A 563 35.92 -2.17 39.37
C PHE A 563 36.58 -3.36 40.09
N ARG A 564 37.91 -3.33 40.24
CA ARG A 564 38.62 -4.28 41.11
C ARG A 564 38.62 -3.78 42.54
N VAL A 565 38.42 -4.70 43.47
CA VAL A 565 38.29 -4.42 44.91
C VAL A 565 39.33 -5.23 45.67
N ALA A 566 40.31 -4.54 46.26
CA ALA A 566 41.36 -5.18 47.07
C ALA A 566 40.93 -5.44 48.52
N ASP A 567 39.95 -4.68 49.03
CA ASP A 567 39.40 -4.81 50.39
C ASP A 567 37.86 -4.69 50.34
N ALA A 568 37.20 -5.85 50.21
CA ALA A 568 35.74 -5.93 50.15
C ALA A 568 35.07 -5.41 51.43
N ALA A 569 35.69 -5.61 52.60
CA ALA A 569 35.13 -5.17 53.87
C ALA A 569 35.19 -3.64 54.02
N ALA A 570 36.24 -2.99 53.50
CA ALA A 570 36.31 -1.53 53.43
C ALA A 570 35.28 -0.96 52.45
N LEU A 571 35.10 -1.58 51.28
CA LEU A 571 34.08 -1.21 50.30
C LEU A 571 32.67 -1.28 50.91
N GLN A 572 32.30 -2.42 51.51
CA GLN A 572 30.97 -2.61 52.10
C GLN A 572 30.68 -1.58 53.20
N ARG A 573 31.65 -1.27 54.07
CA ARG A 573 31.50 -0.21 55.09
C ARG A 573 31.30 1.17 54.47
N ALA A 574 32.03 1.48 53.39
CA ALA A 574 31.91 2.77 52.70
C ALA A 574 30.57 2.92 51.96
N LEU A 575 30.05 1.84 51.35
CA LEU A 575 28.72 1.85 50.71
C LEU A 575 27.60 1.95 51.75
N ALA A 576 27.69 1.21 52.87
CA ALA A 576 26.69 1.26 53.95
C ALA A 576 26.62 2.61 54.66
N ALA A 577 27.69 3.42 54.63
CA ALA A 577 27.72 4.75 55.21
C ALA A 577 26.97 5.81 54.37
N ARG A 578 26.53 5.48 53.15
CA ARG A 578 25.82 6.39 52.26
C ARG A 578 24.32 6.29 52.44
N GLY A 579 23.66 7.44 52.56
CA GLY A 579 22.20 7.52 52.69
C GLY A 579 21.43 7.43 51.37
N ASP A 580 22.12 7.38 50.23
CA ASP A 580 21.54 7.24 48.89
C ASP A 580 21.73 5.84 48.29
N LEU A 581 22.22 4.88 49.08
CA LEU A 581 22.36 3.48 48.71
C LEU A 581 21.53 2.61 49.65
N GLU A 582 20.67 1.78 49.10
CA GLU A 582 19.91 0.77 49.82
C GLU A 582 20.56 -0.59 49.54
N GLY A 583 21.05 -1.27 50.57
CA GLY A 583 21.68 -2.59 50.45
C GLY A 583 20.70 -3.73 50.73
N GLU A 584 20.74 -4.80 49.92
CA GLU A 584 19.78 -5.91 50.00
C GLU A 584 20.29 -7.09 50.85
N GLY A 585 21.54 -7.02 51.34
CA GLY A 585 22.12 -7.98 52.28
C GLY A 585 22.88 -9.16 51.65
N ASP A 586 22.92 -9.22 50.31
CA ASP A 586 23.56 -10.27 49.52
C ASP A 586 24.79 -9.78 48.72
N GLY A 587 25.23 -8.54 48.94
CA GLY A 587 26.29 -7.91 48.14
C GLY A 587 25.76 -7.09 46.97
N THR A 588 24.45 -6.80 46.93
CA THR A 588 23.85 -5.83 46.01
C THR A 588 23.45 -4.53 46.70
N TRP A 589 23.50 -3.43 45.94
CA TRP A 589 23.01 -2.12 46.36
C TRP A 589 22.28 -1.42 45.23
N THR A 590 21.19 -0.74 45.58
CA THR A 590 20.46 0.14 44.67
C THR A 590 20.73 1.59 45.01
N TRP A 591 21.22 2.35 44.03
CA TRP A 591 21.51 3.78 44.14
C TRP A 591 20.28 4.60 43.76
N THR A 592 19.79 5.43 44.68
CA THR A 592 18.52 6.14 44.51
C THR A 592 18.63 7.64 44.78
N ARG A 593 17.62 8.38 44.32
CA ARG A 593 17.36 9.77 44.70
C ARG A 593 15.84 9.97 44.79
N PRO A 594 15.34 10.85 45.68
CA PRO A 594 13.94 11.27 45.64
C PRO A 594 13.53 11.74 44.23
N GLY A 595 12.37 11.28 43.75
CA GLY A 595 11.90 11.57 42.41
C GLY A 595 10.39 11.40 42.23
N PRO A 596 9.85 11.79 41.06
CA PRO A 596 8.42 11.63 40.78
C PRO A 596 8.03 10.14 40.78
N PRO A 597 6.84 9.79 41.29
CA PRO A 597 6.43 8.40 41.44
C PRO A 597 6.39 7.69 40.09
N ALA A 598 7.15 6.60 39.96
CA ALA A 598 7.18 5.75 38.77
C ALA A 598 6.53 4.37 39.06
N PRO A 599 5.85 3.74 38.09
CA PRO A 599 5.26 2.41 38.28
C PRO A 599 6.34 1.39 38.69
N GLY A 600 6.18 0.77 39.86
CA GLY A 600 7.10 -0.25 40.38
C GLY A 600 8.31 0.26 41.20
N ALA A 601 8.64 1.56 41.19
CA ALA A 601 9.86 2.10 41.84
C ALA A 601 9.61 3.02 43.06
N GLY A 602 8.36 3.26 43.44
CA GLY A 602 8.02 4.13 44.58
C GLY A 602 8.32 5.62 44.33
N ASP A 603 8.58 6.38 45.40
CA ASP A 603 8.88 7.82 45.38
C ASP A 603 10.36 8.13 45.05
N ASN A 604 11.11 7.11 44.61
CA ASN A 604 12.55 7.19 44.37
C ASN A 604 12.86 6.87 42.90
N THR A 605 13.77 7.66 42.31
CA THR A 605 14.38 7.38 41.01
C THR A 605 15.61 6.50 41.22
N ILE A 606 15.65 5.35 40.54
CA ILE A 606 16.83 4.48 40.49
C ILE A 606 17.88 5.11 39.57
N LEU A 607 19.08 5.31 40.13
CA LEU A 607 20.24 5.90 39.47
C LEU A 607 21.20 4.84 38.94
N GLY A 608 21.30 3.69 39.61
CA GLY A 608 22.09 2.54 39.18
C GLY A 608 22.04 1.38 40.18
N HIS A 609 22.57 0.24 39.75
CA HIS A 609 22.70 -0.96 40.59
C HIS A 609 24.17 -1.32 40.76
N LEU A 610 24.54 -1.79 41.94
CA LEU A 610 25.88 -2.26 42.26
C LEU A 610 25.81 -3.70 42.73
N GLU A 611 26.73 -4.54 42.27
CA GLU A 611 26.81 -5.94 42.67
C GLU A 611 28.28 -6.34 42.86
N LEU A 612 28.60 -6.90 44.02
CA LEU A 612 29.95 -7.33 44.38
C LEU A 612 30.07 -8.86 44.22
N HIS A 613 30.92 -9.29 43.30
CA HIS A 613 31.31 -10.68 43.10
C HIS A 613 32.80 -10.85 43.39
N ASP A 614 33.16 -11.60 44.43
CA ASP A 614 34.54 -11.86 44.84
C ASP A 614 35.38 -10.56 44.98
N ASP A 615 36.29 -10.31 44.02
CA ASP A 615 37.18 -9.15 43.95
C ASP A 615 36.72 -8.10 42.91
N ARG A 616 35.48 -8.20 42.41
CA ARG A 616 34.93 -7.36 41.34
C ARG A 616 33.61 -6.75 41.72
N LEU A 617 33.52 -5.43 41.59
CA LEU A 617 32.28 -4.67 41.74
C LEU A 617 31.77 -4.28 40.35
N LEU A 618 30.57 -4.73 40.02
CA LEU A 618 29.83 -4.34 38.84
C LEU A 618 28.93 -3.15 39.19
N LEU A 619 28.88 -2.16 38.30
CA LEU A 619 28.01 -1.00 38.36
C LEU A 619 27.22 -0.91 37.07
N GLU A 620 25.90 -0.91 37.17
CA GLU A 620 24.98 -0.70 36.06
C GLU A 620 24.32 0.68 36.17
N VAL A 621 24.42 1.49 35.12
CA VAL A 621 23.80 2.81 35.03
C VAL A 621 23.28 3.07 33.62
N ASN A 622 22.34 4.01 33.47
CA ASN A 622 21.73 4.33 32.18
C ASN A 622 22.21 5.65 31.54
N SER A 623 23.32 6.24 32.02
CA SER A 623 23.98 7.37 31.35
C SER A 623 25.47 7.47 31.70
N ARG A 624 26.27 8.01 30.77
CA ARG A 624 27.72 8.26 30.98
C ARG A 624 27.98 9.18 32.17
N ARG A 625 27.16 10.21 32.34
CA ARG A 625 27.29 11.13 33.47
C ARG A 625 27.04 10.44 34.81
N ARG A 626 26.08 9.51 34.88
CA ARG A 626 25.86 8.68 36.07
C ARG A 626 27.06 7.77 36.34
N LEU A 627 27.68 7.19 35.31
CA LEU A 627 28.91 6.41 35.44
C LEU A 627 30.07 7.25 35.95
N GLU A 628 30.31 8.42 35.38
CA GLU A 628 31.37 9.34 35.82
C GLU A 628 31.18 9.76 37.28
N ARG A 629 29.94 10.11 37.65
CA ARG A 629 29.59 10.44 39.03
C ARG A 629 29.84 9.25 39.97
N ALA A 630 29.43 8.05 39.57
CA ALA A 630 29.64 6.83 40.34
C ALA A 630 31.13 6.51 40.53
N ARG A 631 31.89 6.59 39.44
CA ARG A 631 33.34 6.36 39.43
C ARG A 631 34.08 7.27 40.39
N GLN A 632 33.74 8.56 40.43
CA GLN A 632 34.41 9.53 41.31
C GLN A 632 34.38 9.13 42.79
N TRP A 633 33.23 8.67 43.28
CA TRP A 633 33.11 8.27 44.68
C TRP A 633 33.51 6.81 44.91
N LEU A 634 33.45 5.93 43.91
CA LEU A 634 33.97 4.56 44.01
C LEU A 634 35.50 4.53 44.10
N GLU A 635 36.21 5.28 43.26
CA GLU A 635 37.68 5.33 43.27
C GLU A 635 38.25 6.09 44.48
N ALA A 636 37.41 6.85 45.21
CA ALA A 636 37.79 7.46 46.49
C ALA A 636 37.89 6.44 47.63
N ILE A 637 37.32 5.24 47.47
CA ILE A 637 37.38 4.16 48.45
C ILE A 637 38.74 3.46 48.32
N PRO A 638 39.54 3.39 49.40
CA PRO A 638 40.84 2.71 49.37
C PRO A 638 40.72 1.27 48.87
N GLY A 639 41.51 0.92 47.85
CA GLY A 639 41.54 -0.44 47.30
C GLY A 639 40.57 -0.69 46.14
N VAL A 640 39.74 0.28 45.77
CA VAL A 640 38.87 0.19 44.57
C VAL A 640 39.58 0.83 43.38
N ARG A 641 39.62 0.14 42.24
CA ARG A 641 40.20 0.65 40.99
C ARG A 641 39.28 0.39 39.81
N PHE A 642 39.02 1.41 39.01
CA PHE A 642 38.28 1.24 37.77
C PHE A 642 39.03 0.29 36.81
N GLY A 643 38.33 -0.71 36.30
CA GLY A 643 38.83 -1.65 35.31
C GLY A 643 38.42 -1.22 33.91
N SER A 644 37.17 -1.51 33.55
CA SER A 644 36.62 -1.22 32.22
C SER A 644 35.14 -0.87 32.29
N SER A 645 34.62 -0.27 31.23
CA SER A 645 33.18 -0.07 31.05
C SER A 645 32.79 -0.41 29.63
N ARG A 646 31.61 -0.99 29.45
CA ARG A 646 31.03 -1.27 28.14
C ARG A 646 29.62 -0.72 28.06
N ALA A 647 29.26 -0.22 26.89
CA ALA A 647 27.87 0.00 26.56
C ALA A 647 27.22 -1.37 26.32
N GLN A 648 26.09 -1.60 26.97
CA GLN A 648 25.22 -2.73 26.68
C GLN A 648 24.20 -2.27 25.64
N ALA A 649 23.99 -3.11 24.61
CA ALA A 649 22.87 -2.89 23.71
C ALA A 649 21.58 -3.06 24.52
N LEU A 650 20.64 -2.12 24.39
CA LEU A 650 19.31 -2.30 24.94
C LEU A 650 18.68 -3.51 24.26
N GLU A 651 18.35 -4.53 25.05
CA GLU A 651 17.56 -5.66 24.56
C GLU A 651 16.15 -5.15 24.18
N PRO A 652 15.44 -5.81 23.24
CA PRO A 652 14.14 -5.35 22.74
C PRO A 652 13.07 -5.12 23.82
N ASP A 653 13.15 -5.84 24.94
CA ASP A 653 12.27 -5.75 26.10
C ASP A 653 12.60 -4.59 27.05
N GLN A 654 13.80 -4.01 26.93
CA GLN A 654 14.28 -2.87 27.72
C GLN A 654 14.08 -1.52 26.99
N LEU A 655 13.75 -1.57 25.71
CA LEU A 655 13.29 -0.40 24.96
C LEU A 655 11.84 -0.08 25.35
N PRO A 656 11.42 1.20 25.30
CA PRO A 656 10.00 1.52 25.19
C PRO A 656 9.43 0.69 24.03
N PRO A 657 8.22 0.13 24.16
CA PRO A 657 7.61 -0.65 23.08
C PRO A 657 7.74 0.10 21.76
N ASP A 658 8.38 -0.53 20.77
CA ASP A 658 8.34 0.01 19.42
C ASP A 658 6.90 -0.20 18.94
N ASP A 659 6.13 0.88 18.81
CA ASP A 659 4.76 0.88 18.28
C ASP A 659 4.63 0.19 16.90
N ARG A 660 5.75 -0.15 16.25
CA ARG A 660 5.81 -0.88 14.97
C ARG A 660 5.88 -2.40 15.11
N LEU A 661 6.07 -2.94 16.32
CA LEU A 661 6.19 -4.37 16.57
C LEU A 661 5.00 -4.85 17.43
N PRO A 662 4.30 -5.93 17.04
CA PRO A 662 3.24 -6.49 17.86
C PRO A 662 3.85 -7.03 19.17
N PRO A 663 3.25 -6.73 20.34
CA PRO A 663 3.76 -7.20 21.61
C PRO A 663 3.74 -8.74 21.67
N GLY A 664 4.75 -9.31 22.34
CA GLY A 664 4.80 -10.75 22.61
C GLY A 664 3.63 -11.23 23.47
N PRO A 665 3.36 -12.55 23.50
CA PRO A 665 2.26 -13.09 24.29
C PRO A 665 2.43 -12.75 25.79
N PRO A 666 1.37 -12.26 26.46
CA PRO A 666 1.45 -11.81 27.84
C PRO A 666 1.77 -12.97 28.79
N ALA A 667 2.62 -12.70 29.78
CA ALA A 667 2.85 -13.63 30.87
C ALA A 667 1.67 -13.56 31.86
N PRO A 668 1.23 -14.70 32.43
CA PRO A 668 0.12 -14.69 33.37
C PRO A 668 0.46 -13.84 34.62
N MET A 669 -0.32 -12.80 34.87
CA MET A 669 -0.25 -11.93 36.04
C MET A 669 -1.27 -12.39 37.10
N ALA A 670 -0.88 -12.38 38.37
CA ALA A 670 -1.80 -12.69 39.47
C ALA A 670 -3.00 -11.71 39.47
N PRO A 671 -4.26 -12.19 39.63
CA PRO A 671 -5.45 -11.35 39.59
C PRO A 671 -5.41 -10.16 40.57
N GLU A 672 -4.86 -10.36 41.76
CA GLU A 672 -4.75 -9.34 42.81
C GLU A 672 -3.81 -8.20 42.39
N LEU A 673 -2.70 -8.53 41.72
CA LEU A 673 -1.75 -7.56 41.20
C LEU A 673 -2.37 -6.75 40.05
N ARG A 674 -3.11 -7.42 39.16
CA ARG A 674 -3.85 -6.75 38.08
C ARG A 674 -4.89 -5.77 38.63
N GLN A 675 -5.67 -6.19 39.61
CA GLN A 675 -6.68 -5.33 40.24
C GLN A 675 -6.05 -4.11 40.93
N ALA A 676 -4.93 -4.31 41.63
CA ALA A 676 -4.20 -3.20 42.26
C ALA A 676 -3.66 -2.19 41.22
N LEU A 677 -3.17 -2.68 40.08
CA LEU A 677 -2.73 -1.83 38.97
C LEU A 677 -3.90 -1.06 38.34
N GLU A 678 -5.04 -1.72 38.09
CA GLU A 678 -6.25 -1.09 37.56
C GLU A 678 -6.74 0.04 38.49
N GLN A 679 -6.79 -0.19 39.81
CA GLN A 679 -7.18 0.83 40.80
C GLN A 679 -6.19 2.01 40.86
N ARG A 680 -4.89 1.72 40.77
CA ARG A 680 -3.85 2.76 40.75
C ARG A 680 -3.94 3.60 39.48
N LEU A 681 -4.12 2.97 38.32
CA LEU A 681 -4.32 3.66 37.05
C LEU A 681 -5.58 4.52 37.07
N GLU A 682 -6.69 4.00 37.59
CA GLU A 682 -7.91 4.80 37.76
C GLU A 682 -7.66 6.06 38.61
N SER A 683 -6.96 5.92 39.73
CA SER A 683 -6.61 7.05 40.60
C SER A 683 -5.74 8.09 39.87
N MET A 684 -4.77 7.64 39.07
CA MET A 684 -3.93 8.53 38.24
C MET A 684 -4.76 9.28 37.18
N TYR A 685 -5.65 8.58 36.47
CA TYR A 685 -6.50 9.20 35.46
C TYR A 685 -7.52 10.19 36.05
N ARG A 686 -8.02 9.95 37.27
CA ARG A 686 -8.84 10.92 38.00
C ARG A 686 -8.05 12.16 38.38
N ALA A 687 -6.82 12.00 38.87
CA ALA A 687 -5.94 13.14 39.20
C ALA A 687 -5.63 14.00 37.95
N TRP A 688 -5.45 13.38 36.79
CA TRP A 688 -5.23 14.06 35.52
C TRP A 688 -6.35 15.06 35.16
N LEU A 689 -7.58 14.88 35.66
CA LEU A 689 -8.69 15.83 35.43
C LEU A 689 -8.42 17.23 36.00
N ASP A 690 -7.51 17.34 36.96
CA ASP A 690 -7.13 18.56 37.66
C ASP A 690 -5.73 19.07 37.25
N GLU A 691 -4.98 18.30 36.47
CA GLU A 691 -3.65 18.67 35.96
C GLU A 691 -3.72 19.54 34.69
N THR A 692 -2.75 20.43 34.49
CA THR A 692 -2.69 21.30 33.30
C THR A 692 -2.24 20.54 32.07
N VAL A 693 -3.01 20.60 30.98
CA VAL A 693 -2.72 19.88 29.73
C VAL A 693 -2.35 20.86 28.61
N PRO A 694 -1.17 20.73 27.96
CA PRO A 694 -0.75 21.62 26.87
C PRO A 694 -1.73 21.69 25.70
N ALA A 695 -2.33 20.55 25.30
CA ALA A 695 -3.34 20.48 24.24
C ALA A 695 -4.62 21.28 24.54
N LEU A 696 -4.84 21.63 25.81
CA LEU A 696 -5.95 22.47 26.28
C LEU A 696 -5.52 23.92 26.57
N GLY A 697 -4.37 24.34 26.06
CA GLY A 697 -3.80 25.67 26.33
C GLY A 697 -3.33 25.82 27.77
N ASN A 698 -2.73 24.76 28.34
CA ASN A 698 -2.26 24.69 29.73
C ASN A 698 -3.38 24.86 30.79
N ARG A 699 -4.62 24.49 30.43
CA ARG A 699 -5.75 24.39 31.37
C ARG A 699 -5.98 22.94 31.78
N SER A 700 -6.61 22.71 32.93
CA SER A 700 -7.04 21.36 33.29
C SER A 700 -8.30 20.94 32.52
N PRO A 701 -8.55 19.63 32.36
CA PRO A 701 -9.80 19.13 31.77
C PRO A 701 -11.06 19.73 32.41
N ARG A 702 -11.12 19.83 33.74
CA ARG A 702 -12.25 20.48 34.44
C ARG A 702 -12.40 21.95 34.06
N GLN A 703 -11.29 22.69 34.02
CA GLN A 703 -11.29 24.10 33.64
C GLN A 703 -11.68 24.31 32.18
N ALA A 704 -11.18 23.48 31.27
CA ALA A 704 -11.46 23.57 29.84
C ALA A 704 -12.94 23.30 29.53
N CYS A 705 -13.59 22.41 30.29
CA CYS A 705 -15.02 22.11 30.16
C CYS A 705 -15.97 23.29 30.42
N ALA A 706 -15.46 24.47 30.81
CA ALA A 706 -16.25 25.69 30.97
C ALA A 706 -16.80 26.25 29.64
N THR A 707 -16.28 25.84 28.48
CA THR A 707 -16.77 26.26 27.16
C THR A 707 -17.25 25.07 26.32
N PRO A 708 -18.21 25.24 25.39
CA PRO A 708 -18.64 24.16 24.50
C PRO A 708 -17.50 23.56 23.66
N GLU A 709 -16.57 24.40 23.20
CA GLU A 709 -15.37 23.96 22.48
C GLU A 709 -14.45 23.13 23.38
N GLY A 710 -14.18 23.60 24.60
CA GLY A 710 -13.36 22.86 25.55
C GLY A 710 -13.98 21.54 25.97
N ARG A 711 -15.31 21.46 26.12
CA ARG A 711 -16.03 20.19 26.37
C ARG A 711 -15.82 19.17 25.25
N ARG A 712 -15.93 19.59 23.98
CA ARG A 712 -15.66 18.72 22.82
C ARG A 712 -14.21 18.24 22.79
N ARG A 713 -13.26 19.15 23.02
CA ARG A 713 -11.82 18.82 22.99
C ARG A 713 -11.42 17.89 24.13
N VAL A 714 -11.94 18.10 25.34
CA VAL A 714 -11.70 17.21 26.49
C VAL A 714 -12.31 15.83 26.26
N ALA A 715 -13.55 15.75 25.75
CA ALA A 715 -14.16 14.46 25.42
C ALA A 715 -13.32 13.68 24.39
N ALA A 716 -12.83 14.37 23.34
CA ALA A 716 -11.97 13.74 22.34
C ALA A 716 -10.62 13.27 22.89
N LEU A 717 -9.99 14.04 23.79
CA LEU A 717 -8.76 13.61 24.48
C LEU A 717 -8.99 12.35 25.33
N ILE A 718 -10.09 12.30 26.09
CA ILE A 718 -10.42 11.12 26.90
C ILE A 718 -10.64 9.90 26.01
N ARG A 719 -11.37 10.07 24.89
CA ARG A 719 -11.60 8.99 23.92
C ARG A 719 -10.30 8.58 23.19
N SER A 720 -9.30 9.45 23.11
CA SER A 720 -8.01 9.12 22.48
C SER A 720 -6.98 8.48 23.40
N MET A 721 -7.23 8.37 24.71
CA MET A 721 -6.27 7.74 25.65
C MET A 721 -6.00 6.29 25.26
N ALA A 722 -4.74 5.84 25.26
CA ALA A 722 -4.36 4.47 24.94
C ALA A 722 -4.43 3.53 26.16
N PRO A 723 -4.58 2.20 25.93
CA PRO A 723 -4.36 1.20 26.95
C PRO A 723 -2.93 1.24 27.50
N VAL A 724 -2.79 1.00 28.80
CA VAL A 724 -1.49 0.78 29.42
C VAL A 724 -1.10 -0.68 29.23
N HIS A 725 -0.01 -0.93 28.49
CA HIS A 725 0.50 -2.28 28.31
C HIS A 725 1.26 -2.74 29.55
N THR A 726 0.85 -3.89 30.08
CA THR A 726 1.53 -4.56 31.20
C THR A 726 1.97 -5.97 30.78
N ASN A 727 2.81 -6.61 31.58
CA ASN A 727 3.18 -8.01 31.38
C ASN A 727 1.95 -8.95 31.35
N GLY A 728 0.84 -8.55 31.99
CA GLY A 728 -0.44 -9.28 32.04
C GLY A 728 -1.43 -8.91 30.93
N GLY A 729 -1.01 -8.13 29.93
CA GLY A 729 -1.84 -7.61 28.85
C GLY A 729 -2.21 -6.13 29.03
N PRO A 730 -2.95 -5.56 28.06
CA PRO A 730 -3.37 -4.16 28.10
C PRO A 730 -4.45 -3.93 29.18
N ILE A 731 -4.33 -2.80 29.88
CA ILE A 731 -5.35 -2.27 30.78
C ILE A 731 -5.91 -0.99 30.16
N ASP A 732 -7.21 -0.99 29.88
CA ASP A 732 -7.87 0.18 29.30
C ASP A 732 -7.98 1.35 30.30
N PRO A 733 -7.80 2.60 29.84
CA PRO A 733 -8.10 3.76 30.66
C PRO A 733 -9.61 3.82 30.96
N PRO A 734 -10.01 4.36 32.13
CA PRO A 734 -11.41 4.40 32.56
C PRO A 734 -12.21 5.52 31.85
N ARG A 735 -12.23 5.51 30.52
CA ARG A 735 -12.77 6.59 29.66
C ARG A 735 -14.21 6.96 30.02
N ALA A 736 -15.07 5.96 30.19
CA ALA A 736 -16.48 6.16 30.56
C ALA A 736 -16.63 6.88 31.91
N LEU A 737 -15.79 6.50 32.88
CA LEU A 737 -15.78 7.11 34.20
C LEU A 737 -15.36 8.58 34.16
N LEU A 738 -14.30 8.89 33.40
CA LEU A 738 -13.81 10.26 33.22
C LEU A 738 -14.85 11.14 32.52
N LEU A 739 -15.49 10.62 31.46
CA LEU A 739 -16.57 11.33 30.76
C LEU A 739 -17.73 11.63 31.72
N ARG A 740 -18.14 10.65 32.55
CA ARG A 740 -19.19 10.82 33.56
C ARG A 740 -18.85 11.90 34.58
N GLU A 741 -17.63 11.91 35.10
CA GLU A 741 -17.20 12.91 36.08
C GLU A 741 -17.23 14.36 35.57
N LEU A 742 -17.08 14.54 34.27
CA LEU A 742 -17.14 15.84 33.61
C LEU A 742 -18.54 16.16 33.04
N GLY A 743 -19.50 15.24 33.20
CA GLY A 743 -20.84 15.32 32.62
C GLY A 743 -20.80 15.36 31.09
N LEU A 744 -19.90 14.59 30.47
CA LEU A 744 -19.66 14.50 29.02
C LEU A 744 -20.17 13.17 28.41
N GLU A 745 -20.98 12.41 29.14
CA GLU A 745 -21.63 11.21 28.60
C GLU A 745 -22.53 11.61 27.41
N SER A 746 -22.35 10.89 26.29
CA SER A 746 -23.16 11.01 25.07
C SER A 746 -24.49 10.30 25.22
#